data_AF-A0A834JFG8-F1
#
_entry.id   AF-A0A834JFG8-F1
#
_cell.length_a   1.000
_cell.length_b   1.000
_cell.length_c   1.000
_cell.angle_alpha   90.00
_cell.angle_beta   90.00
_cell.angle_gamma   90.00
#
_symmetry.space_group_name_H-M   'P 1'
#
loop_
_entity.id
_entity.type
_entity.pdbx_description
1 polymer ?
#
loop_
_entity_poly.entity_id
_entity_poly.type
_entity_poly.pdbx_seq_one_letter_code
_entity_poly.pdbx_strand_id
1 'polypeptide(L)'
;MKRIYRLHISLFLIPIAILSLVEKIYGYSSGAPPKTCIDLTPRHSGGRLQSSYPPYQVLPAAGQGRVRLILGSPQGLAYEGFLILAKDVETGELIGEFSNLPEIAKFVECTPGVKNAVTHNSKEKKHNLEFDWIAPLHYEGTIIFNSTFAQDYATYWVGVESPKVTVLKRSIDVLTSSTSPTTLRTTTPPYYYPKNDEELVSVSLMNILQVSNQDDPFYEGCSETKNCFGLPSGCLQTKNCKIAVSVLVRGDRYLFEMQGREGKYVAVGLSENNKMGDDSVVECTIEGSDIKLHTSWNTPNKRNERQSLQQGSVQLESASLNDDLITCKFWRDKITVMQDHKFDLVNKPYYLLLVHGSELRANGVGYHNLLYDSTGEAKLLSDVGSFTASNNMLIHIHGSLMIVAWMGTTSIAILLARYYKQTWVHSKMCGKDHWFAWHTFLNSITCILTLIAIVVIFVELGTWSTETFHASLGLATTILCFIQPFIAAMRPEPGAPRRQLFNWTHWFIGNAAQICAIVALFFAVRLNKAKLPEWVDWILVAYVIFHVLTHVTLTFLGYAPERESAQRGDSFPMKDMNPRGQMTSSDTRMEAPVSSLRAGLRKLILGIYVVVIIVFLAILITVVVLAPIEETWSSIKNTISSY
;
A
#
# COMPACT_ATOMS: atom_id res chain seq x y z
N MET A 1 40.71 28.70 2.83
CA MET A 1 39.76 27.94 3.68
C MET A 1 38.29 28.33 3.53
N LYS A 2 37.86 29.61 3.49
CA LYS A 2 36.42 29.98 3.41
C LYS A 2 35.69 29.69 2.08
N ARG A 3 36.40 29.45 0.96
CA ARG A 3 35.80 29.25 -0.38
C ARG A 3 35.38 27.80 -0.68
N ILE A 4 35.96 26.82 0.02
CA ILE A 4 35.69 25.37 -0.17
C ILE A 4 34.47 24.93 0.64
N TYR A 5 34.20 25.54 1.80
CA TYR A 5 33.01 25.26 2.61
C TYR A 5 31.69 25.68 1.94
N ARG A 6 31.70 26.74 1.12
CA ARG A 6 30.48 27.18 0.39
C ARG A 6 30.08 26.24 -0.76
N LEU A 7 31.04 25.53 -1.34
CA LEU A 7 30.78 24.60 -2.46
C LEU A 7 30.17 23.27 -1.99
N HIS A 8 30.55 22.81 -0.79
CA HIS A 8 29.98 21.59 -0.20
C HIS A 8 28.55 21.79 0.33
N ILE A 9 28.22 22.95 0.90
CA ILE A 9 26.84 23.27 1.31
C ILE A 9 25.92 23.38 0.09
N SER A 10 26.41 23.93 -1.02
CA SER A 10 25.63 24.06 -2.27
C SER A 10 25.34 22.71 -2.93
N LEU A 11 26.22 21.71 -2.80
CA LEU A 11 26.02 20.37 -3.38
C LEU A 11 24.98 19.53 -2.61
N PHE A 12 24.75 19.81 -1.33
CA PHE A 12 23.71 19.18 -0.51
C PHE A 12 22.34 19.86 -0.66
N LEU A 13 22.30 21.12 -1.07
CA LEU A 13 21.05 21.86 -1.32
C LEU A 13 20.42 21.55 -2.68
N ILE A 14 21.20 21.12 -3.68
CA ILE A 14 20.71 20.76 -5.01
C ILE A 14 19.75 19.55 -5.01
N PRO A 15 19.98 18.44 -4.29
CA PRO A 15 19.00 17.36 -4.21
C PRO A 15 17.74 17.75 -3.42
N ILE A 16 17.83 18.68 -2.45
CA ILE A 16 16.67 19.22 -1.70
C ILE A 16 15.85 20.18 -2.58
N ALA A 17 16.53 20.96 -3.43
CA ALA A 17 15.90 21.84 -4.42
C ALA A 17 15.23 21.05 -5.57
N ILE A 18 15.81 19.91 -5.98
CA ILE A 18 15.23 19.03 -7.00
C ILE A 18 14.05 18.22 -6.42
N LEU A 19 14.06 17.87 -5.12
CA LEU A 19 12.88 17.29 -4.45
C LEU A 19 11.72 18.29 -4.29
N SER A 20 11.99 19.61 -4.30
CA SER A 20 10.98 20.67 -4.23
C SER A 20 10.50 21.17 -5.60
N LEU A 21 11.12 20.71 -6.69
CA LEU A 21 10.74 21.04 -8.08
C LEU A 21 9.85 19.98 -8.75
N VAL A 22 9.41 18.95 -8.01
CA VAL A 22 8.21 18.20 -8.40
C VAL A 22 7.01 19.04 -7.97
N GLU A 23 6.69 20.06 -8.76
CA GLU A 23 5.31 20.55 -8.78
C GLU A 23 4.46 19.36 -9.21
N LYS A 24 3.83 18.73 -8.23
CA LYS A 24 2.65 17.91 -8.48
C LYS A 24 1.72 18.77 -9.32
N ILE A 25 1.45 18.34 -10.55
CA ILE A 25 0.28 18.79 -11.29
C ILE A 25 -0.91 18.21 -10.51
N TYR A 26 -1.26 18.88 -9.42
CA TYR A 26 -2.46 18.58 -8.67
C TYR A 26 -3.62 18.93 -9.61
N GLY A 27 -4.35 17.92 -10.10
CA GLY A 27 -5.69 18.14 -10.59
C GLY A 27 -6.45 18.88 -9.49
N TYR A 28 -6.89 20.10 -9.78
CA TYR A 28 -7.43 20.99 -8.77
C TYR A 28 -8.61 20.32 -8.04
N SER A 29 -8.49 20.12 -6.73
CA SER A 29 -9.55 19.60 -5.85
C SER A 29 -10.70 20.60 -5.65
N SER A 30 -10.82 21.58 -6.54
CA SER A 30 -11.59 22.80 -6.34
C SER A 30 -12.92 22.83 -7.12
N GLY A 31 -13.31 21.75 -7.78
CA GLY A 31 -14.57 21.67 -8.53
C GLY A 31 -14.44 21.65 -10.05
N ALA A 32 -15.57 21.43 -10.73
CA ALA A 32 -15.64 21.35 -12.19
C ALA A 32 -15.42 22.72 -12.86
N PRO A 33 -14.63 22.80 -13.97
CA PRO A 33 -14.49 24.02 -14.76
C PRO A 33 -15.74 24.30 -15.62
N PRO A 34 -15.98 25.55 -16.06
CA PRO A 34 -17.13 25.90 -16.92
C PRO A 34 -17.25 25.06 -18.21
N LYS A 35 -16.12 24.58 -18.75
CA LYS A 35 -16.12 23.71 -19.94
C LYS A 35 -16.83 22.36 -19.72
N THR A 36 -17.00 21.92 -18.47
CA THR A 36 -17.69 20.67 -18.11
C THR A 36 -19.21 20.79 -18.22
N CYS A 37 -19.77 21.99 -18.37
CA CYS A 37 -21.22 22.15 -18.51
C CYS A 37 -21.80 21.54 -19.79
N ILE A 38 -20.96 21.28 -20.80
CA ILE A 38 -21.38 20.75 -22.11
C ILE A 38 -21.70 19.26 -22.00
N ASP A 39 -20.82 18.50 -21.36
CA ASP A 39 -20.84 17.03 -21.33
C ASP A 39 -21.05 16.47 -19.92
N LEU A 40 -21.10 17.33 -18.90
CA LEU A 40 -21.18 16.98 -17.48
C LEU A 40 -20.06 16.02 -17.03
N THR A 41 -18.99 15.87 -17.81
CA THR A 41 -17.97 14.84 -17.61
C THR A 41 -16.76 15.39 -16.83
N PRO A 42 -16.35 14.74 -15.72
CA PRO A 42 -15.17 15.14 -14.97
C PRO A 42 -13.91 15.19 -15.85
N ARG A 43 -13.18 16.30 -15.81
CA ARG A 43 -12.00 16.54 -16.67
C ARG A 43 -10.70 16.26 -15.93
N HIS A 44 -10.43 14.97 -15.70
CA HIS A 44 -9.15 14.46 -15.20
C HIS A 44 -8.83 13.09 -15.80
N SER A 45 -7.55 12.73 -15.88
CA SER A 45 -7.09 11.43 -16.41
C SER A 45 -7.39 10.30 -15.41
N GLY A 46 -7.89 9.16 -15.88
CA GLY A 46 -7.97 7.93 -15.09
C GLY A 46 -9.35 7.57 -14.51
N GLY A 47 -10.39 8.36 -14.76
CA GLY A 47 -11.77 8.02 -14.35
C GLY A 47 -12.51 7.19 -15.41
N ARG A 48 -13.39 6.27 -14.97
CA ARG A 48 -14.27 5.48 -15.83
C ARG A 48 -15.72 5.85 -15.58
N LEU A 49 -16.43 6.29 -16.63
CA LEU A 49 -17.88 6.49 -16.60
C LEU A 49 -18.54 5.15 -16.25
N GLN A 50 -19.36 5.15 -15.19
CA GLN A 50 -20.09 3.98 -14.77
C GLN A 50 -21.38 3.83 -15.60
N SER A 51 -21.63 2.63 -16.12
CA SER A 51 -22.89 2.27 -16.79
C SER A 51 -23.92 1.64 -15.84
N SER A 52 -23.55 1.42 -14.58
CA SER A 52 -24.43 0.92 -13.53
C SER A 52 -25.43 1.99 -13.08
N TYR A 53 -26.52 1.57 -12.45
CA TYR A 53 -27.50 2.51 -11.90
C TYR A 53 -26.85 3.40 -10.82
N PRO A 54 -27.02 4.74 -10.88
CA PRO A 54 -26.38 5.64 -9.93
C PRO A 54 -26.96 5.44 -8.51
N PRO A 55 -26.13 5.29 -7.47
CA PRO A 55 -26.61 5.19 -6.08
C PRO A 55 -26.99 6.55 -5.47
N TYR A 56 -27.02 7.61 -6.28
CA TYR A 56 -27.29 8.99 -5.88
C TYR A 56 -28.54 9.52 -6.57
N GLN A 57 -29.19 10.49 -5.95
CA GLN A 57 -30.40 11.11 -6.48
C GLN A 57 -30.44 12.61 -6.20
N VAL A 58 -31.25 13.31 -6.99
CA VAL A 58 -31.58 14.72 -6.83
C VAL A 58 -33.07 14.82 -6.54
N LEU A 59 -33.42 15.29 -5.34
CA LEU A 59 -34.81 15.47 -4.92
C LEU A 59 -35.17 16.96 -4.89
N PRO A 60 -36.04 17.43 -5.79
CA PRO A 60 -36.60 18.77 -5.74
C PRO A 60 -37.79 18.82 -4.78
N ALA A 61 -37.84 19.85 -3.95
CA ALA A 61 -38.93 20.15 -3.03
C ALA A 61 -39.44 21.59 -3.26
N ALA A 62 -40.76 21.76 -3.13
CA ALA A 62 -41.41 23.05 -3.32
C ALA A 62 -41.01 24.04 -2.21
N GLY A 63 -40.61 25.25 -2.59
CA GLY A 63 -40.43 26.38 -1.69
C GLY A 63 -41.22 27.59 -2.21
N GLN A 64 -41.51 28.55 -1.32
CA GLN A 64 -42.17 29.80 -1.72
C GLN A 64 -41.27 30.60 -2.68
N GLY A 65 -41.55 30.52 -3.98
CA GLY A 65 -40.80 31.22 -5.05
C GLY A 65 -39.41 30.63 -5.37
N ARG A 66 -39.08 29.44 -4.88
CA ARG A 66 -37.82 28.73 -5.12
C ARG A 66 -38.01 27.21 -5.08
N VAL A 67 -37.10 26.45 -5.69
CA VAL A 67 -37.01 24.99 -5.56
C VAL A 67 -35.88 24.65 -4.60
N ARG A 68 -36.18 23.95 -3.51
CA ARG A 68 -35.18 23.40 -2.60
C ARG A 68 -34.68 22.09 -3.18
N LEU A 69 -33.38 21.93 -3.36
CA LEU A 69 -32.78 20.72 -3.89
C LEU A 69 -32.06 19.97 -2.78
N ILE A 70 -32.27 18.66 -2.72
CA ILE A 70 -31.57 17.74 -1.82
C ILE A 70 -30.79 16.76 -2.69
N LEU A 71 -29.46 16.82 -2.61
CA LEU A 71 -28.56 15.91 -3.32
C LEU A 71 -27.98 14.93 -2.31
N GLY A 72 -28.18 13.64 -2.56
CA GLY A 72 -27.75 12.59 -1.62
C GLY A 72 -27.94 11.19 -2.17
N SER A 73 -27.66 10.20 -1.33
CA SER A 73 -27.91 8.78 -1.62
C SER A 73 -29.00 8.24 -0.69
N PRO A 74 -30.03 7.54 -1.20
CA PRO A 74 -30.99 6.82 -0.36
C PRO A 74 -30.34 5.79 0.56
N GLN A 75 -29.17 5.28 0.16
CA GLN A 75 -28.38 4.30 0.89
C GLN A 75 -27.35 4.96 1.85
N GLY A 76 -27.34 6.29 1.97
CA GLY A 76 -26.43 7.02 2.85
C GLY A 76 -24.98 7.15 2.34
N LEU A 77 -24.70 6.69 1.12
CA LEU A 77 -23.37 6.73 0.52
C LEU A 77 -22.88 8.17 0.32
N ALA A 78 -21.61 8.42 0.65
CA ALA A 78 -20.96 9.70 0.42
C ALA A 78 -20.46 9.84 -1.02
N TYR A 79 -20.24 11.09 -1.46
CA TYR A 79 -19.58 11.43 -2.73
C TYR A 79 -18.55 12.55 -2.52
N GLU A 80 -17.45 12.50 -3.27
CA GLU A 80 -16.38 13.51 -3.20
C GLU A 80 -16.66 14.73 -4.08
N GLY A 81 -17.32 14.51 -5.23
CA GLY A 81 -17.57 15.55 -6.21
C GLY A 81 -18.97 15.50 -6.81
N PHE A 82 -19.46 16.66 -7.24
CA PHE A 82 -20.69 16.76 -8.01
C PHE A 82 -20.64 17.96 -8.97
N LEU A 83 -21.51 17.92 -9.98
CA LEU A 83 -21.90 19.05 -10.82
C LEU A 83 -23.40 18.95 -11.09
N ILE A 84 -24.14 20.05 -10.97
CA ILE A 84 -25.58 20.09 -11.25
C ILE A 84 -25.94 21.34 -12.03
N LEU A 85 -26.90 21.20 -12.94
CA LEU A 85 -27.50 22.28 -13.71
C LEU A 85 -28.99 22.00 -13.93
N ALA A 86 -29.75 23.01 -14.30
CA ALA A 86 -31.17 22.89 -14.62
C ALA A 86 -31.38 23.13 -16.12
N LYS A 87 -32.17 22.26 -16.76
CA LYS A 87 -32.52 22.36 -18.18
C LYS A 87 -34.03 22.39 -18.35
N ASP A 88 -34.50 23.20 -19.29
CA ASP A 88 -35.86 23.08 -19.82
C ASP A 88 -35.98 21.76 -20.61
N VAL A 89 -37.08 21.03 -20.40
CA VAL A 89 -37.27 19.67 -20.95
C VAL A 89 -37.55 19.71 -22.46
N GLU A 90 -38.12 20.79 -22.99
CA GLU A 90 -38.51 20.89 -24.40
C GLU A 90 -37.37 21.45 -25.26
N THR A 91 -36.69 22.49 -24.78
CA THR A 91 -35.65 23.23 -25.50
C THR A 91 -34.23 22.75 -25.16
N GLY A 92 -34.03 22.12 -24.00
CA GLY A 92 -32.71 21.74 -23.50
C GLY A 92 -31.85 22.91 -23.01
N GLU A 93 -32.39 24.13 -23.00
CA GLU A 93 -31.67 25.34 -22.57
C GLU A 93 -31.44 25.35 -21.05
N LEU A 94 -30.34 25.98 -20.61
CA LEU A 94 -30.03 26.16 -19.19
C LEU A 94 -30.89 27.26 -18.58
N ILE A 95 -31.68 26.94 -17.56
CA ILE A 95 -32.65 27.86 -16.96
C ILE A 95 -32.36 28.13 -15.48
N GLY A 96 -32.54 29.39 -15.08
CA GLY A 96 -32.54 29.83 -13.68
C GLY A 96 -31.17 29.92 -13.03
N GLU A 97 -31.19 30.28 -11.76
CA GLU A 97 -29.99 30.52 -10.95
C GLU A 97 -30.04 29.78 -9.63
N PHE A 98 -28.89 29.27 -9.20
CA PHE A 98 -28.73 28.67 -7.88
C PHE A 98 -28.41 29.73 -6.83
N SER A 99 -28.85 29.48 -5.60
CA SER A 99 -28.63 30.34 -4.43
C SER A 99 -28.53 29.51 -3.14
N ASN A 100 -28.12 30.13 -2.03
CA ASN A 100 -28.02 29.50 -0.71
C ASN A 100 -27.18 28.20 -0.71
N LEU A 101 -25.97 28.27 -1.26
CA LEU A 101 -25.04 27.14 -1.28
C LEU A 101 -24.42 26.87 0.11
N PRO A 102 -24.14 25.59 0.45
CA PRO A 102 -23.32 25.24 1.60
C PRO A 102 -21.84 25.62 1.37
N GLU A 103 -21.05 25.74 2.44
CA GLU A 103 -19.64 26.16 2.39
C GLU A 103 -18.75 25.27 1.51
N ILE A 104 -19.15 24.00 1.32
CA ILE A 104 -18.42 22.98 0.54
C ILE A 104 -18.82 22.93 -0.94
N ALA A 105 -19.60 23.91 -1.40
CA ALA A 105 -20.06 24.08 -2.77
C ALA A 105 -19.73 25.47 -3.31
N LYS A 106 -19.68 25.60 -4.64
CA LYS A 106 -19.47 26.87 -5.35
C LYS A 106 -20.27 26.91 -6.64
N PHE A 107 -20.55 28.13 -7.11
CA PHE A 107 -21.19 28.35 -8.40
C PHE A 107 -20.24 28.07 -9.56
N VAL A 108 -20.83 27.67 -10.69
CA VAL A 108 -20.19 27.61 -12.00
C VAL A 108 -21.05 28.41 -12.97
N GLU A 109 -20.43 29.36 -13.66
CA GLU A 109 -21.08 30.12 -14.72
C GLU A 109 -20.95 29.35 -16.03
N CYS A 110 -21.91 28.45 -16.30
CA CYS A 110 -21.99 27.78 -17.59
C CYS A 110 -22.43 28.74 -18.70
N THR A 111 -23.24 29.73 -18.33
CA THR A 111 -23.52 30.92 -19.16
C THR A 111 -22.83 32.11 -18.50
N PRO A 112 -22.01 32.90 -19.23
CA PRO A 112 -21.30 34.03 -18.65
C PRO A 112 -22.23 34.98 -17.88
N GLY A 113 -21.91 35.25 -16.61
CA GLY A 113 -22.68 36.15 -15.75
C GLY A 113 -23.94 35.55 -15.11
N VAL A 114 -24.23 34.25 -15.30
CA VAL A 114 -25.40 33.57 -14.72
C VAL A 114 -24.96 32.41 -13.86
N LYS A 115 -25.46 32.32 -12.63
CA LYS A 115 -25.14 31.24 -11.67
C LYS A 115 -25.98 29.98 -11.94
N ASN A 116 -25.90 29.44 -13.14
CA ASN A 116 -26.76 28.37 -13.64
C ASN A 116 -26.22 26.94 -13.42
N ALA A 117 -25.12 26.78 -12.68
CA ALA A 117 -24.65 25.49 -12.21
C ALA A 117 -23.92 25.57 -10.86
N VAL A 118 -23.79 24.41 -10.20
CA VAL A 118 -23.14 24.27 -8.89
C VAL A 118 -22.20 23.07 -8.90
N THR A 119 -21.02 23.22 -8.32
CA THR A 119 -20.06 22.13 -8.13
C THR A 119 -19.44 22.17 -6.73
N HIS A 120 -18.76 21.10 -6.34
CA HIS A 120 -17.97 21.04 -5.11
C HIS A 120 -16.78 22.02 -5.13
N ASN A 121 -16.30 22.47 -3.99
CA ASN A 121 -15.06 23.27 -3.89
C ASN A 121 -13.93 22.59 -3.11
N SER A 122 -14.22 21.42 -2.52
CA SER A 122 -13.28 20.55 -1.81
C SER A 122 -13.56 19.09 -2.16
N LYS A 123 -12.58 18.21 -1.97
CA LYS A 123 -12.73 16.75 -2.11
C LYS A 123 -13.27 16.06 -0.86
N GLU A 124 -13.70 16.83 0.16
CA GLU A 124 -14.24 16.24 1.38
C GLU A 124 -15.51 15.47 1.08
N LYS A 125 -15.70 14.32 1.74
CA LYS A 125 -16.86 13.45 1.55
C LYS A 125 -18.14 14.18 1.94
N LYS A 126 -19.13 14.16 1.05
CA LYS A 126 -20.43 14.84 1.20
C LYS A 126 -21.52 13.79 1.21
N HIS A 127 -22.52 13.96 2.08
CA HIS A 127 -23.70 13.09 2.13
C HIS A 127 -24.91 13.85 1.56
N ASN A 128 -25.67 14.54 2.41
CA ASN A 128 -26.81 15.32 1.99
C ASN A 128 -26.40 16.78 1.84
N LEU A 129 -26.52 17.31 0.61
CA LEU A 129 -26.36 18.73 0.33
C LEU A 129 -27.71 19.34 0.04
N GLU A 130 -27.92 20.54 0.57
CA GLU A 130 -29.12 21.32 0.31
C GLU A 130 -28.77 22.70 -0.23
N PHE A 131 -29.45 23.11 -1.29
CA PHE A 131 -29.34 24.46 -1.85
C PHE A 131 -30.61 24.80 -2.65
N ASP A 132 -30.74 26.06 -3.02
CA ASP A 132 -31.95 26.57 -3.65
C ASP A 132 -31.72 26.90 -5.12
N TRP A 133 -32.76 26.74 -5.93
CA TRP A 133 -32.81 27.17 -7.32
C TRP A 133 -34.00 28.12 -7.54
N ILE A 134 -33.77 29.18 -8.32
CA ILE A 134 -34.74 30.25 -8.58
C ILE A 134 -35.00 30.34 -10.08
N ALA A 135 -36.28 30.30 -10.45
CA ALA A 135 -36.71 30.46 -11.83
C ALA A 135 -36.61 31.93 -12.28
N PRO A 136 -36.29 32.20 -13.57
CA PRO A 136 -36.37 33.55 -14.13
C PRO A 136 -37.81 34.11 -14.06
N LEU A 137 -37.95 35.43 -13.90
CA LEU A 137 -39.23 36.13 -13.65
C LEU A 137 -40.34 35.86 -14.68
N HIS A 138 -39.98 35.49 -15.90
CA HIS A 138 -40.90 35.27 -17.02
C HIS A 138 -40.90 33.84 -17.56
N TYR A 139 -40.21 32.92 -16.89
CA TYR A 139 -40.14 31.52 -17.30
C TYR A 139 -41.36 30.74 -16.81
N GLU A 140 -41.98 29.99 -17.71
CA GLU A 140 -43.07 29.06 -17.46
C GLU A 140 -42.82 27.82 -18.32
N GLY A 141 -42.76 26.64 -17.70
CA GLY A 141 -42.36 25.43 -18.39
C GLY A 141 -41.96 24.31 -17.43
N THR A 142 -41.57 23.16 -17.97
CA THR A 142 -41.11 22.01 -17.20
C THR A 142 -39.60 21.90 -17.28
N ILE A 143 -38.94 21.87 -16.13
CA ILE A 143 -37.49 21.68 -16.02
C ILE A 143 -37.14 20.29 -15.48
N ILE A 144 -35.88 19.92 -15.70
CA ILE A 144 -35.22 18.80 -15.06
C ILE A 144 -33.85 19.23 -14.54
N PHE A 145 -33.47 18.76 -13.36
CA PHE A 145 -32.11 18.95 -12.86
C PHE A 145 -31.26 17.79 -13.33
N ASN A 146 -30.19 18.09 -14.04
CA ASN A 146 -29.27 17.10 -14.58
C ASN A 146 -27.92 17.24 -13.86
N SER A 147 -27.40 16.12 -13.37
CA SER A 147 -26.25 16.11 -12.47
C SER A 147 -25.25 15.00 -12.75
N THR A 148 -24.04 15.22 -12.25
CA THR A 148 -22.95 14.25 -12.19
C THR A 148 -22.57 14.06 -10.73
N PHE A 149 -22.43 12.81 -10.30
CA PHE A 149 -21.89 12.44 -9.00
C PHE A 149 -20.57 11.69 -9.18
N ALA A 150 -19.53 12.16 -8.50
CA ALA A 150 -18.24 11.48 -8.40
C ALA A 150 -18.11 10.92 -6.98
N GLN A 151 -18.19 9.60 -6.86
CA GLN A 151 -18.02 8.90 -5.59
C GLN A 151 -16.59 9.06 -5.08
N ASP A 152 -15.63 8.91 -5.98
CA ASP A 152 -14.19 9.11 -5.77
C ASP A 152 -13.53 9.60 -7.07
N TYR A 153 -12.20 9.71 -7.08
CA TYR A 153 -11.44 10.16 -8.26
C TYR A 153 -11.62 9.28 -9.51
N ALA A 154 -11.88 7.98 -9.37
CA ALA A 154 -11.98 7.05 -10.50
C ALA A 154 -13.43 6.74 -10.90
N THR A 155 -14.37 6.89 -9.98
CA THR A 155 -15.75 6.39 -10.09
C THR A 155 -16.77 7.53 -10.13
N TYR A 156 -17.48 7.67 -11.26
CA TYR A 156 -18.51 8.70 -11.41
C TYR A 156 -19.66 8.30 -12.35
N TRP A 157 -20.81 8.93 -12.14
CA TRP A 157 -22.02 8.81 -12.96
C TRP A 157 -22.38 10.18 -13.53
N VAL A 158 -22.64 10.23 -14.83
CA VAL A 158 -23.10 11.43 -15.54
C VAL A 158 -24.55 11.22 -15.95
N GLY A 159 -25.36 12.29 -15.92
CA GLY A 159 -26.74 12.21 -16.40
C GLY A 159 -27.74 11.75 -15.34
N VAL A 160 -27.45 11.98 -14.06
CA VAL A 160 -28.39 11.67 -12.97
C VAL A 160 -29.45 12.76 -12.91
N GLU A 161 -30.66 12.42 -13.37
CA GLU A 161 -31.78 13.35 -13.51
C GLU A 161 -32.72 13.35 -12.29
N SER A 162 -33.27 14.51 -11.97
CA SER A 162 -34.35 14.64 -10.98
C SER A 162 -35.72 14.26 -11.57
N PRO A 163 -36.76 14.08 -10.72
CA PRO A 163 -38.14 14.22 -11.18
C PRO A 163 -38.37 15.56 -11.90
N LYS A 164 -39.28 15.56 -12.88
CA LYS A 164 -39.67 16.78 -13.61
C LYS A 164 -40.33 17.78 -12.67
N VAL A 165 -39.96 19.05 -12.80
CA VAL A 165 -40.51 20.16 -12.00
C VAL A 165 -41.21 21.15 -12.93
N THR A 166 -42.50 21.39 -12.71
CA THR A 166 -43.26 22.40 -13.45
C THR A 166 -43.21 23.74 -12.73
N VAL A 167 -42.80 24.79 -13.44
CA VAL A 167 -42.71 26.16 -12.91
C VAL A 167 -43.89 26.97 -13.44
N LEU A 168 -44.74 27.49 -12.53
CA LEU A 168 -45.88 28.35 -12.87
C LEU A 168 -45.64 29.79 -12.40
N LYS A 169 -46.22 30.75 -13.13
CA LYS A 169 -45.94 32.20 -13.09
C LYS A 169 -46.02 32.88 -11.71
N ARG A 170 -46.67 32.28 -10.68
CA ARG A 170 -46.77 32.82 -9.30
C ARG A 170 -46.90 31.78 -8.15
N SER A 171 -46.82 30.47 -8.42
CA SER A 171 -46.65 29.44 -7.39
C SER A 171 -45.78 28.33 -7.97
N ILE A 172 -44.69 27.95 -7.28
CA ILE A 172 -43.97 26.72 -7.63
C ILE A 172 -44.75 25.58 -6.97
N ASP A 173 -45.87 25.21 -7.56
CA ASP A 173 -46.55 23.97 -7.21
C ASP A 173 -45.80 22.84 -7.93
N VAL A 174 -44.95 22.14 -7.18
CA VAL A 174 -44.26 20.95 -7.69
C VAL A 174 -45.29 19.84 -7.87
N LEU A 175 -45.96 19.84 -9.02
CA LEU A 175 -46.73 18.70 -9.50
C LEU A 175 -45.73 17.67 -10.02
N THR A 176 -45.20 16.83 -9.13
CA THR A 176 -44.44 15.66 -9.56
C THR A 176 -45.40 14.74 -10.32
N SER A 177 -45.24 14.66 -11.64
CA SER A 177 -45.73 13.48 -12.36
C SER A 177 -44.93 12.30 -11.81
N SER A 178 -45.59 11.45 -11.03
CA SER A 178 -45.07 10.13 -10.65
C SER A 178 -44.76 9.36 -11.93
N THR A 179 -43.52 9.41 -12.40
CA THR A 179 -43.02 8.36 -13.28
C THR A 179 -43.19 7.06 -12.51
N SER A 180 -43.98 6.13 -13.05
CA SER A 180 -44.13 4.79 -12.47
C SER A 180 -42.75 4.25 -12.14
N PRO A 181 -42.51 3.80 -10.89
CA PRO A 181 -41.25 3.18 -10.55
C PRO A 181 -41.10 1.95 -11.44
N THR A 182 -40.02 1.87 -12.21
CA THR A 182 -39.62 0.65 -12.94
C THR A 182 -39.17 -0.46 -11.98
N THR A 183 -39.32 -0.25 -10.67
CA THR A 183 -39.04 -1.20 -9.62
C THR A 183 -40.25 -1.35 -8.70
N LEU A 184 -40.78 -2.58 -8.62
CA LEU A 184 -41.66 -2.99 -7.54
C LEU A 184 -40.98 -2.69 -6.21
N ARG A 185 -41.54 -1.75 -5.46
CA ARG A 185 -41.27 -1.60 -4.03
C ARG A 185 -41.86 -2.81 -3.31
N THR A 186 -41.01 -3.74 -2.91
CA THR A 186 -41.36 -4.74 -1.89
C THR A 186 -41.06 -4.13 -0.52
N THR A 187 -41.95 -3.27 -0.02
CA THR A 187 -41.87 -2.72 1.35
C THR A 187 -42.62 -3.56 2.39
N THR A 188 -42.91 -4.81 2.06
CA THR A 188 -43.31 -5.83 3.03
C THR A 188 -42.20 -6.88 3.07
N PRO A 189 -41.60 -7.20 4.24
CA PRO A 189 -40.73 -8.37 4.30
C PRO A 189 -41.54 -9.59 3.78
N PRO A 190 -40.97 -10.45 2.92
CA PRO A 190 -41.65 -11.68 2.57
C PRO A 190 -41.87 -12.45 3.87
N TYR A 191 -43.13 -12.66 4.23
CA TYR A 191 -43.49 -13.60 5.27
C TYR A 191 -43.02 -14.97 4.77
N TYR A 192 -41.99 -15.50 5.41
CA TYR A 192 -41.53 -16.86 5.17
C TYR A 192 -42.62 -17.81 5.64
N TYR A 193 -43.25 -18.50 4.70
CA TYR A 193 -43.99 -19.72 5.01
C TYR A 193 -42.99 -20.88 4.99
N PRO A 194 -42.90 -21.70 6.04
CA PRO A 194 -42.09 -22.90 6.00
C PRO A 194 -42.62 -23.81 4.89
N LYS A 195 -41.75 -24.13 3.93
CA LYS A 195 -42.01 -25.19 2.95
C LYS A 195 -41.95 -26.51 3.72
N ASN A 196 -43.05 -27.25 3.72
CA ASN A 196 -43.07 -28.60 4.26
C ASN A 196 -42.18 -29.50 3.40
N ASP A 197 -41.29 -30.23 4.06
CA ASP A 197 -40.48 -31.30 3.49
C ASP A 197 -41.39 -32.45 3.06
N GLU A 198 -41.74 -32.51 1.77
CA GLU A 198 -42.24 -33.73 1.11
C GLU A 198 -42.36 -33.50 -0.40
N GLU A 199 -41.25 -33.58 -1.13
CA GLU A 199 -41.26 -34.09 -2.51
C GLU A 199 -39.83 -34.38 -2.99
N LEU A 200 -39.34 -35.56 -2.61
CA LEU A 200 -38.06 -36.09 -3.05
C LEU A 200 -38.27 -37.43 -3.75
N VAL A 201 -38.89 -37.45 -4.93
CA VAL A 201 -38.80 -38.60 -5.85
C VAL A 201 -38.89 -38.16 -7.31
N SER A 202 -37.89 -38.57 -8.10
CA SER A 202 -37.76 -38.49 -9.56
C SER A 202 -37.61 -37.06 -10.10
N VAL A 203 -36.45 -36.62 -10.60
CA VAL A 203 -35.75 -37.20 -11.74
C VAL A 203 -34.24 -37.00 -11.55
N SER A 204 -33.58 -38.03 -11.04
CA SER A 204 -32.15 -38.25 -11.29
C SER A 204 -32.06 -39.14 -12.51
N LEU A 205 -31.43 -38.64 -13.58
CA LEU A 205 -30.65 -39.37 -14.61
C LEU A 205 -30.55 -38.49 -15.86
N MET A 206 -29.68 -37.47 -15.82
CA MET A 206 -28.93 -36.89 -16.96
C MET A 206 -28.18 -35.66 -16.44
N ASN A 207 -27.17 -35.88 -15.60
CA ASN A 207 -26.06 -34.95 -15.37
C ASN A 207 -25.04 -35.64 -14.47
N ILE A 208 -24.47 -36.73 -14.99
CA ILE A 208 -23.20 -37.24 -14.51
C ILE A 208 -22.20 -36.76 -15.56
N LEU A 209 -21.11 -36.13 -15.10
CA LEU A 209 -20.02 -35.49 -15.84
C LEU A 209 -20.08 -33.96 -15.99
N GLN A 210 -20.11 -33.24 -14.86
CA GLN A 210 -19.25 -32.05 -14.70
C GLN A 210 -19.00 -31.76 -13.21
N VAL A 211 -17.74 -31.60 -12.89
CA VAL A 211 -17.16 -31.53 -11.55
C VAL A 211 -17.46 -30.17 -10.90
N SER A 212 -18.14 -30.20 -9.75
CA SER A 212 -18.04 -29.26 -8.61
C SER A 212 -17.97 -27.76 -8.92
N ASN A 213 -19.12 -27.12 -9.11
CA ASN A 213 -19.37 -25.77 -8.58
C ASN A 213 -20.56 -25.86 -7.63
N GLN A 214 -20.28 -26.21 -6.38
CA GLN A 214 -21.26 -26.06 -5.31
C GLN A 214 -21.25 -24.57 -4.95
N ASP A 215 -22.31 -23.83 -5.29
CA ASP A 215 -22.47 -22.45 -4.83
C ASP A 215 -22.55 -22.47 -3.31
N ASP A 216 -21.44 -22.11 -2.65
CA ASP A 216 -21.37 -22.01 -1.19
C ASP A 216 -22.24 -20.82 -0.73
N PRO A 217 -23.29 -21.07 0.09
CA PRO A 217 -24.21 -20.04 0.58
C PRO A 217 -23.51 -18.90 1.34
N PHE A 218 -22.30 -19.13 1.86
CA PHE A 218 -21.52 -18.09 2.52
C PHE A 218 -21.30 -16.88 1.61
N TYR A 219 -21.11 -17.05 0.31
CA TYR A 219 -20.80 -15.94 -0.59
C TYR A 219 -22.04 -15.18 -1.09
N GLU A 220 -23.24 -15.74 -0.88
CA GLU A 220 -24.48 -15.11 -1.31
C GLU A 220 -24.73 -13.78 -0.57
N GLY A 221 -24.94 -12.71 -1.34
CA GLY A 221 -25.21 -11.37 -0.80
C GLY A 221 -23.99 -10.63 -0.24
N CYS A 222 -22.77 -11.15 -0.43
CA CYS A 222 -21.56 -10.43 -0.05
C CYS A 222 -21.43 -9.10 -0.80
N SER A 223 -21.21 -8.01 -0.06
CA SER A 223 -21.15 -6.62 -0.57
C SER A 223 -22.48 -6.03 -1.05
N GLU A 224 -23.59 -6.77 -0.95
CA GLU A 224 -24.94 -6.30 -1.30
C GLU A 224 -25.86 -6.24 -0.08
N THR A 225 -25.96 -7.35 0.66
CA THR A 225 -26.83 -7.47 1.84
C THR A 225 -26.05 -7.70 3.13
N LYS A 226 -24.81 -8.20 3.04
CA LYS A 226 -23.91 -8.40 4.17
C LYS A 226 -22.51 -7.90 3.86
N ASN A 227 -21.83 -7.40 4.88
CA ASN A 227 -20.42 -7.06 4.79
C ASN A 227 -19.59 -8.34 4.72
N CYS A 228 -18.59 -8.40 3.86
CA CYS A 228 -17.71 -9.57 3.75
C CYS A 228 -16.24 -9.13 3.72
N PHE A 229 -15.42 -9.90 4.42
CA PHE A 229 -13.98 -9.78 4.42
C PHE A 229 -13.37 -11.17 4.31
N GLY A 230 -12.47 -11.37 3.34
CA GLY A 230 -11.91 -12.68 3.04
C GLY A 230 -10.45 -12.60 2.64
N LEU A 231 -9.72 -13.66 2.94
CA LEU A 231 -8.30 -13.82 2.63
C LEU A 231 -8.09 -15.15 1.89
N PRO A 232 -7.26 -15.17 0.83
CA PRO A 232 -6.41 -14.08 0.31
C PRO A 232 -7.18 -12.94 -0.38
N SER A 233 -6.49 -11.83 -0.69
CA SER A 233 -7.14 -10.68 -1.35
C SER A 233 -7.73 -11.10 -2.70
N GLY A 234 -8.97 -10.72 -2.98
CA GLY A 234 -9.68 -11.09 -4.21
C GLY A 234 -10.41 -12.45 -4.17
N CYS A 235 -10.34 -13.18 -3.05
CA CYS A 235 -10.96 -14.51 -2.95
C CYS A 235 -12.50 -14.47 -2.90
N LEU A 236 -13.09 -13.34 -2.50
CA LEU A 236 -14.54 -13.18 -2.42
C LEU A 236 -15.19 -13.20 -3.80
N GLN A 237 -14.51 -12.68 -4.84
CA GLN A 237 -15.00 -12.73 -6.23
C GLN A 237 -14.91 -14.15 -6.80
N THR A 238 -13.85 -14.90 -6.45
CA THR A 238 -13.62 -16.27 -6.91
C THR A 238 -14.28 -17.33 -6.02
N LYS A 239 -15.00 -16.92 -4.96
CA LYS A 239 -15.69 -17.78 -3.98
C LYS A 239 -14.81 -18.90 -3.39
N ASN A 240 -13.52 -18.63 -3.18
CA ASN A 240 -12.54 -19.63 -2.75
C ASN A 240 -11.64 -19.15 -1.60
N CYS A 241 -12.19 -18.33 -0.70
CA CYS A 241 -11.46 -17.82 0.43
C CYS A 241 -10.97 -18.94 1.34
N LYS A 242 -9.70 -18.85 1.77
CA LYS A 242 -9.14 -19.77 2.77
C LYS A 242 -9.74 -19.48 4.13
N ILE A 243 -9.86 -18.20 4.46
CA ILE A 243 -10.61 -17.71 5.61
C ILE A 243 -11.48 -16.53 5.20
N ALA A 244 -12.69 -16.44 5.76
CA ALA A 244 -13.59 -15.33 5.51
C ALA A 244 -14.51 -15.08 6.70
N VAL A 245 -14.97 -13.85 6.82
CA VAL A 245 -16.02 -13.44 7.74
C VAL A 245 -17.04 -12.60 7.01
N SER A 246 -18.32 -12.83 7.31
CA SER A 246 -19.41 -11.98 6.89
C SER A 246 -20.18 -11.45 8.10
N VAL A 247 -20.73 -10.25 7.95
CA VAL A 247 -21.51 -9.56 8.97
C VAL A 247 -22.82 -9.09 8.36
N LEU A 248 -23.93 -9.62 8.85
CA LEU A 248 -25.27 -9.27 8.45
C LEU A 248 -26.00 -8.58 9.60
N VAL A 249 -26.56 -7.40 9.36
CA VAL A 249 -27.30 -6.65 10.38
C VAL A 249 -28.78 -7.04 10.35
N ARG A 250 -29.35 -7.40 11.50
CA ARG A 250 -30.77 -7.74 11.65
C ARG A 250 -31.33 -7.00 12.85
N GLY A 251 -31.86 -5.80 12.60
CA GLY A 251 -32.38 -4.92 13.66
C GLY A 251 -31.28 -4.53 14.64
N ASP A 252 -31.42 -4.95 15.90
CA ASP A 252 -30.49 -4.61 17.00
C ASP A 252 -29.36 -5.62 17.21
N ARG A 253 -29.27 -6.67 16.36
CA ARG A 253 -28.25 -7.71 16.46
C ARG A 253 -27.47 -7.89 15.16
N TYR A 254 -26.22 -8.30 15.33
CA TYR A 254 -25.27 -8.54 14.25
C TYR A 254 -25.01 -10.02 14.14
N LEU A 255 -25.27 -10.59 12.97
CA LEU A 255 -25.01 -11.98 12.66
C LEU A 255 -23.66 -12.09 11.98
N PHE A 256 -22.71 -12.69 12.68
CA PHE A 256 -21.40 -12.99 12.14
C PHE A 256 -21.38 -14.43 11.66
N GLU A 257 -20.83 -14.64 10.47
CA GLU A 257 -20.54 -15.96 9.93
C GLU A 257 -19.08 -15.98 9.52
N MET A 258 -18.27 -16.86 10.12
CA MET A 258 -16.86 -16.99 9.82
C MET A 258 -16.54 -18.41 9.38
N GLN A 259 -15.64 -18.52 8.40
CA GLN A 259 -15.16 -19.79 7.91
C GLN A 259 -13.63 -19.81 7.79
N GLY A 260 -13.02 -20.98 8.01
CA GLY A 260 -11.59 -21.17 7.84
C GLY A 260 -11.22 -22.62 7.54
N ARG A 261 -10.39 -22.82 6.53
CA ARG A 261 -9.96 -24.15 6.04
C ARG A 261 -8.59 -24.52 6.60
N GLU A 262 -8.39 -25.80 6.95
CA GLU A 262 -7.09 -26.37 7.36
C GLU A 262 -6.49 -25.69 8.61
N GLY A 263 -7.25 -25.53 9.69
CA GLY A 263 -6.73 -24.99 10.95
C GLY A 263 -7.50 -25.46 12.18
N LYS A 264 -7.05 -25.03 13.37
CA LYS A 264 -7.71 -25.36 14.65
C LYS A 264 -8.64 -24.26 15.15
N TYR A 265 -8.45 -23.03 14.69
CA TYR A 265 -9.34 -21.94 15.02
C TYR A 265 -9.39 -20.87 13.93
N VAL A 266 -10.55 -20.23 13.84
CA VAL A 266 -10.78 -18.98 13.12
C VAL A 266 -11.28 -17.95 14.12
N ALA A 267 -10.79 -16.72 14.04
CA ALA A 267 -11.23 -15.66 14.94
C ALA A 267 -11.37 -14.32 14.21
N VAL A 268 -12.34 -13.53 14.68
CA VAL A 268 -12.57 -12.16 14.24
C VAL A 268 -12.43 -11.21 15.43
N GLY A 269 -11.59 -10.19 15.28
CA GLY A 269 -11.41 -9.11 16.23
C GLY A 269 -12.04 -7.81 15.74
N LEU A 270 -12.72 -7.10 16.63
CA LEU A 270 -13.10 -5.70 16.44
C LEU A 270 -12.03 -4.82 17.06
N SER A 271 -11.41 -3.96 16.24
CA SER A 271 -10.33 -3.08 16.68
C SER A 271 -10.57 -1.63 16.27
N GLU A 272 -10.00 -0.70 17.03
CA GLU A 272 -10.02 0.74 16.73
C GLU A 272 -8.92 1.14 15.75
N ASN A 273 -7.97 0.25 15.47
CA ASN A 273 -6.93 0.43 14.49
C ASN A 273 -6.69 -0.88 13.70
N ASN A 274 -5.81 -0.85 12.71
CA ASN A 274 -5.53 -2.00 11.85
C ASN A 274 -4.49 -2.98 12.45
N LYS A 275 -4.18 -2.87 13.75
CA LYS A 275 -3.15 -3.66 14.46
C LYS A 275 -3.78 -4.41 15.62
N MET A 276 -3.27 -5.61 15.89
CA MET A 276 -3.63 -6.37 17.08
C MET A 276 -3.15 -5.62 18.34
N GLY A 277 -4.07 -5.35 19.25
CA GLY A 277 -3.87 -4.56 20.46
C GLY A 277 -5.05 -4.74 21.40
N ASP A 278 -5.67 -3.65 21.83
CA ASP A 278 -6.87 -3.63 22.68
C ASP A 278 -8.13 -3.99 21.87
N ASP A 279 -8.31 -5.29 21.58
CA ASP A 279 -9.35 -5.77 20.65
C ASP A 279 -10.35 -6.72 21.34
N SER A 280 -11.64 -6.57 20.97
CA SER A 280 -12.67 -7.55 21.33
C SER A 280 -12.72 -8.66 20.28
N VAL A 281 -12.41 -9.89 20.70
CA VAL A 281 -12.29 -11.04 19.81
C VAL A 281 -13.38 -12.06 20.07
N VAL A 282 -13.89 -12.64 18.99
CA VAL A 282 -14.68 -13.86 19.03
C VAL A 282 -13.92 -14.93 18.24
N GLU A 283 -13.69 -16.07 18.88
CA GLU A 283 -12.92 -17.18 18.32
C GLU A 283 -13.79 -18.44 18.24
N CYS A 284 -13.73 -19.14 17.10
CA CYS A 284 -14.20 -20.50 16.97
C CYS A 284 -13.04 -21.46 17.03
N THR A 285 -13.08 -22.40 17.96
CA THR A 285 -11.99 -23.36 18.18
C THR A 285 -12.49 -24.79 18.09
N ILE A 286 -11.71 -25.65 17.47
CA ILE A 286 -11.93 -27.11 17.51
C ILE A 286 -11.36 -27.65 18.83
N GLU A 287 -12.24 -28.09 19.73
CA GLU A 287 -11.87 -28.72 21.00
C GLU A 287 -12.35 -30.18 21.01
N GLY A 288 -11.47 -31.10 20.59
CA GLY A 288 -11.85 -32.50 20.40
C GLY A 288 -12.61 -32.68 19.08
N SER A 289 -13.84 -33.21 19.16
CA SER A 289 -14.78 -33.31 18.03
C SER A 289 -15.68 -32.09 17.89
N ASP A 290 -15.72 -31.23 18.90
CA ASP A 290 -16.71 -30.17 19.01
C ASP A 290 -16.11 -28.82 18.65
N ILE A 291 -16.90 -27.99 17.97
CA ILE A 291 -16.56 -26.60 17.76
C ILE A 291 -17.16 -25.77 18.88
N LYS A 292 -16.33 -24.97 19.54
CA LYS A 292 -16.74 -24.06 20.60
C LYS A 292 -16.49 -22.61 20.22
N LEU A 293 -17.43 -21.76 20.61
CA LEU A 293 -17.35 -20.32 20.47
C LEU A 293 -16.89 -19.72 21.79
N HIS A 294 -15.82 -18.92 21.75
CA HIS A 294 -15.34 -18.19 22.91
C HIS A 294 -15.22 -16.70 22.59
N THR A 295 -15.32 -15.89 23.63
CA THR A 295 -14.96 -14.47 23.59
C THR A 295 -13.62 -14.28 24.26
N SER A 296 -12.72 -13.54 23.62
CA SER A 296 -11.40 -13.26 24.14
C SER A 296 -11.03 -11.78 23.99
N TRP A 297 -10.08 -11.33 24.79
CA TRP A 297 -9.53 -9.99 24.77
C TRP A 297 -8.09 -10.06 24.28
N ASN A 298 -7.75 -9.25 23.29
CA ASN A 298 -6.35 -9.03 22.97
C ASN A 298 -5.80 -7.91 23.86
N THR A 299 -4.60 -8.13 24.39
CA THR A 299 -3.87 -7.13 25.18
C THR A 299 -2.92 -6.32 24.30
N PRO A 300 -2.43 -5.14 24.75
CA PRO A 300 -1.43 -4.35 24.03
C PRO A 300 -0.15 -5.13 23.69
N ASN A 301 0.16 -6.16 24.48
CA ASN A 301 1.30 -7.06 24.26
C ASN A 301 1.00 -8.19 23.25
N LYS A 302 -0.07 -8.08 22.47
CA LYS A 302 -0.51 -9.05 21.45
C LYS A 302 -0.74 -10.46 22.01
N ARG A 303 -1.20 -10.54 23.27
CA ARG A 303 -1.65 -11.80 23.87
C ARG A 303 -3.16 -11.85 23.86
N ASN A 304 -3.68 -13.02 23.53
CA ASN A 304 -5.09 -13.33 23.54
C ASN A 304 -5.44 -14.06 24.84
N GLU A 305 -6.48 -13.59 25.53
CA GLU A 305 -6.95 -14.16 26.80
C GLU A 305 -8.49 -14.29 26.79
N ARG A 306 -8.99 -15.51 26.93
CA ARG A 306 -10.43 -15.79 27.02
C ARG A 306 -11.06 -15.06 28.21
N GLN A 307 -12.25 -14.52 27.97
CA GLN A 307 -13.06 -13.85 28.95
C GLN A 307 -14.33 -14.68 29.20
N SER A 308 -14.88 -14.59 30.40
CA SER A 308 -16.19 -15.18 30.68
C SER A 308 -17.25 -14.48 29.82
N LEU A 309 -18.03 -15.27 29.10
CA LEU A 309 -19.14 -14.77 28.29
C LEU A 309 -20.12 -14.04 29.21
N GLN A 310 -20.23 -12.71 29.08
CA GLN A 310 -21.36 -12.01 29.65
C GLN A 310 -22.62 -12.48 28.95
N GLN A 311 -23.58 -12.97 29.71
CA GLN A 311 -24.80 -13.60 29.22
C GLN A 311 -25.52 -12.66 28.22
N GLY A 312 -25.70 -13.12 26.98
CA GLY A 312 -26.36 -12.36 25.90
C GLY A 312 -25.42 -11.63 24.93
N SER A 313 -24.17 -11.34 25.29
CA SER A 313 -23.27 -10.53 24.43
C SER A 313 -22.93 -11.20 23.10
N VAL A 314 -22.71 -12.52 23.13
CA VAL A 314 -22.43 -13.36 21.96
C VAL A 314 -23.14 -14.70 22.13
N GLN A 315 -23.84 -15.18 21.10
CA GLN A 315 -24.59 -16.43 21.12
C GLN A 315 -24.34 -17.23 19.85
N LEU A 316 -23.87 -18.47 19.99
CA LEU A 316 -23.70 -19.39 18.87
C LEU A 316 -25.06 -19.78 18.26
N GLU A 317 -25.19 -19.67 16.95
CA GLU A 317 -26.37 -20.11 16.18
C GLU A 317 -26.12 -21.49 15.57
N SER A 318 -25.00 -21.66 14.86
CA SER A 318 -24.60 -22.93 14.29
C SER A 318 -23.08 -23.03 14.16
N ALA A 319 -22.53 -24.23 14.31
CA ALA A 319 -21.15 -24.54 13.98
C ALA A 319 -21.05 -25.88 13.28
N SER A 320 -20.15 -26.00 12.31
CA SER A 320 -19.92 -27.24 11.56
C SER A 320 -18.45 -27.39 11.17
N LEU A 321 -17.99 -28.64 11.13
CA LEU A 321 -16.66 -29.03 10.65
C LEU A 321 -16.84 -30.01 9.48
N ASN A 322 -16.68 -29.54 8.25
CA ASN A 322 -16.81 -30.36 7.03
C ASN A 322 -15.54 -30.25 6.20
N ASP A 323 -14.90 -31.36 5.84
CA ASP A 323 -13.69 -31.37 4.98
C ASP A 323 -12.61 -30.33 5.41
N ASP A 324 -12.29 -30.31 6.72
CA ASP A 324 -11.37 -29.36 7.36
C ASP A 324 -11.78 -27.87 7.26
N LEU A 325 -13.01 -27.57 6.86
CA LEU A 325 -13.63 -26.25 6.91
C LEU A 325 -14.39 -26.07 8.22
N ILE A 326 -13.89 -25.19 9.07
CA ILE A 326 -14.62 -24.70 10.24
C ILE A 326 -15.59 -23.63 9.76
N THR A 327 -16.87 -23.78 10.03
CA THR A 327 -17.88 -22.72 9.82
C THR A 327 -18.58 -22.43 11.13
N CYS A 328 -18.64 -21.15 11.50
CA CYS A 328 -19.28 -20.70 12.73
C CYS A 328 -20.14 -19.48 12.50
N LYS A 329 -21.38 -19.57 12.94
CA LYS A 329 -22.38 -18.53 12.82
C LYS A 329 -22.89 -18.15 14.19
N PHE A 330 -22.79 -16.87 14.54
CA PHE A 330 -23.10 -16.39 15.87
C PHE A 330 -23.70 -14.99 15.86
N TRP A 331 -24.60 -14.77 16.80
CA TRP A 331 -25.20 -13.48 17.09
C TRP A 331 -24.31 -12.69 18.05
N ARG A 332 -24.16 -11.39 17.78
CA ARG A 332 -23.52 -10.43 18.67
C ARG A 332 -24.45 -9.23 18.89
N ASP A 333 -24.58 -8.81 20.14
CA ASP A 333 -25.35 -7.62 20.48
C ASP A 333 -24.66 -6.33 20.01
N LYS A 334 -25.44 -5.32 19.66
CA LYS A 334 -24.93 -4.03 19.16
C LYS A 334 -23.99 -3.29 20.12
N ILE A 335 -24.12 -3.54 21.42
CA ILE A 335 -23.26 -2.97 22.46
C ILE A 335 -22.75 -4.12 23.33
N THR A 336 -21.44 -4.23 23.45
CA THR A 336 -20.79 -5.23 24.32
C THR A 336 -19.68 -4.56 25.12
N VAL A 337 -19.47 -5.00 26.36
CA VAL A 337 -18.40 -4.47 27.23
C VAL A 337 -17.38 -5.57 27.50
N MET A 338 -16.10 -5.28 27.24
CA MET A 338 -14.98 -6.17 27.55
C MET A 338 -13.86 -5.39 28.22
N GLN A 339 -13.36 -5.84 29.38
CA GLN A 339 -12.25 -5.21 30.11
C GLN A 339 -12.44 -3.68 30.24
N ASP A 340 -13.64 -3.26 30.65
CA ASP A 340 -14.09 -1.86 30.78
C ASP A 340 -14.15 -1.02 29.49
N HIS A 341 -13.92 -1.64 28.32
CA HIS A 341 -14.07 -1.02 27.02
C HIS A 341 -15.43 -1.35 26.41
N LYS A 342 -16.16 -0.30 26.00
CA LYS A 342 -17.45 -0.43 25.33
C LYS A 342 -17.26 -0.49 23.81
N PHE A 343 -17.71 -1.57 23.20
CA PHE A 343 -17.79 -1.72 21.75
C PHE A 343 -19.22 -1.39 21.28
N ASP A 344 -19.37 -0.35 20.47
CA ASP A 344 -20.66 0.16 19.95
C ASP A 344 -20.69 0.03 18.43
N LEU A 345 -21.29 -1.06 17.96
CA LEU A 345 -21.38 -1.41 16.54
C LEU A 345 -22.29 -0.48 15.72
N VAL A 346 -23.08 0.38 16.39
CA VAL A 346 -24.02 1.31 15.73
C VAL A 346 -23.36 2.62 15.37
N ASN A 347 -22.61 3.19 16.32
CA ASN A 347 -22.12 4.57 16.20
C ASN A 347 -20.62 4.67 15.93
N LYS A 348 -19.86 3.60 16.14
CA LYS A 348 -18.40 3.62 16.01
C LYS A 348 -17.94 2.67 14.90
N PRO A 349 -17.15 3.15 13.92
CA PRO A 349 -16.57 2.28 12.92
C PRO A 349 -15.41 1.46 13.52
N TYR A 350 -15.28 0.21 13.09
CA TYR A 350 -14.22 -0.70 13.54
C TYR A 350 -13.46 -1.30 12.37
N TYR A 351 -12.20 -1.63 12.62
CA TYR A 351 -11.43 -2.53 11.78
C TYR A 351 -11.81 -3.97 12.11
N LEU A 352 -11.92 -4.82 11.09
CA LEU A 352 -12.02 -6.26 11.29
C LEU A 352 -10.62 -6.87 11.20
N LEU A 353 -10.21 -7.56 12.26
CA LEU A 353 -9.01 -8.38 12.28
C LEU A 353 -9.43 -9.82 12.05
N LEU A 354 -9.07 -10.42 10.91
CA LEU A 354 -9.42 -11.80 10.59
C LEU A 354 -8.18 -12.67 10.68
N VAL A 355 -8.24 -13.74 11.48
CA VAL A 355 -7.08 -14.58 11.77
C VAL A 355 -7.43 -16.06 11.76
N HIS A 356 -6.42 -16.88 11.47
CA HIS A 356 -6.50 -18.33 11.39
C HIS A 356 -5.21 -18.97 11.91
N GLY A 357 -5.32 -20.03 12.69
CA GLY A 357 -4.15 -20.68 13.25
C GLY A 357 -4.33 -22.16 13.59
N SER A 358 -3.20 -22.84 13.75
CA SER A 358 -3.14 -24.29 14.00
C SER A 358 -2.96 -24.66 15.47
N GLU A 359 -2.78 -23.69 16.36
CA GLU A 359 -2.44 -23.91 17.76
C GLU A 359 -3.44 -23.27 18.71
N LEU A 360 -3.80 -23.99 19.78
CA LEU A 360 -4.64 -23.51 20.88
C LEU A 360 -3.80 -23.42 22.17
N ARG A 361 -4.19 -22.52 23.08
CA ARG A 361 -3.62 -22.38 24.42
C ARG A 361 -4.70 -22.67 25.46
N ALA A 362 -4.28 -22.92 26.70
CA ALA A 362 -5.22 -23.25 27.78
C ALA A 362 -6.28 -22.15 28.05
N ASN A 363 -5.93 -20.87 27.85
CA ASN A 363 -6.81 -19.72 28.09
C ASN A 363 -6.97 -18.82 26.86
N GLY A 364 -6.97 -19.38 25.64
CA GLY A 364 -7.08 -18.61 24.40
C GLY A 364 -6.49 -19.32 23.21
N VAL A 365 -6.33 -18.58 22.12
CA VAL A 365 -5.73 -19.10 20.88
C VAL A 365 -4.22 -18.87 20.82
N GLY A 366 -3.53 -19.70 20.02
CA GLY A 366 -2.11 -19.58 19.74
C GLY A 366 -1.78 -18.43 18.79
N TYR A 367 -0.57 -18.44 18.23
CA TYR A 367 -0.21 -17.51 17.17
C TYR A 367 -0.92 -17.91 15.87
N HIS A 368 -1.46 -16.93 15.14
CA HIS A 368 -2.18 -17.12 13.87
C HIS A 368 -1.19 -17.38 12.72
N ASN A 369 -0.53 -18.53 12.77
CA ASN A 369 0.55 -18.91 11.86
C ASN A 369 0.10 -19.23 10.43
N LEU A 370 -1.21 -19.43 10.19
CA LEU A 370 -1.71 -19.86 8.89
C LEU A 370 -2.04 -18.67 7.98
N LEU A 371 -2.92 -17.78 8.43
CA LEU A 371 -3.32 -16.57 7.69
C LEU A 371 -3.86 -15.53 8.67
N TYR A 372 -3.54 -14.27 8.40
CA TYR A 372 -4.09 -13.14 9.12
C TYR A 372 -4.01 -11.87 8.28
N ASP A 373 -5.01 -11.01 8.40
CA ASP A 373 -4.95 -9.64 7.90
C ASP A 373 -5.98 -8.78 8.64
N SER A 374 -5.87 -7.48 8.46
CA SER A 374 -6.84 -6.51 8.93
C SER A 374 -7.48 -5.79 7.76
N THR A 375 -8.64 -5.20 7.98
CA THR A 375 -9.22 -4.28 7.01
C THR A 375 -8.33 -3.03 6.87
N GLY A 376 -8.28 -2.44 5.68
CA GLY A 376 -7.48 -1.25 5.40
C GLY A 376 -8.09 0.03 5.99
N GLU A 377 -9.39 0.02 6.28
CA GLU A 377 -10.12 1.12 6.89
C GLU A 377 -11.12 0.61 7.94
N ALA A 378 -11.46 1.47 8.89
CA ALA A 378 -12.56 1.26 9.81
C ALA A 378 -13.88 1.56 9.11
N LYS A 379 -14.89 0.72 9.35
CA LYS A 379 -16.23 0.92 8.77
C LYS A 379 -17.30 0.64 9.82
N LEU A 380 -18.45 1.29 9.71
CA LEU A 380 -19.65 0.87 10.42
C LEU A 380 -20.10 -0.47 9.84
N LEU A 381 -20.39 -1.45 10.70
CA LEU A 381 -20.81 -2.77 10.22
C LEU A 381 -22.23 -2.77 9.63
N SER A 382 -22.98 -1.67 9.79
CA SER A 382 -24.24 -1.39 9.10
C SER A 382 -24.06 -0.96 7.64
N ASP A 383 -22.93 -0.34 7.31
CA ASP A 383 -22.66 0.16 5.97
C ASP A 383 -22.24 -1.03 5.12
N VAL A 384 -23.10 -1.51 4.23
CA VAL A 384 -22.80 -2.71 3.43
C VAL A 384 -21.79 -2.38 2.32
N GLY A 385 -20.81 -3.25 2.12
CA GLY A 385 -19.84 -3.17 1.03
C GLY A 385 -18.66 -4.11 1.25
N SER A 386 -17.75 -4.18 0.28
CA SER A 386 -16.55 -5.01 0.39
C SER A 386 -15.53 -4.37 1.33
N PHE A 387 -14.98 -5.13 2.26
CA PHE A 387 -13.78 -4.72 2.96
C PHE A 387 -12.53 -4.99 2.11
N THR A 388 -11.63 -4.00 2.03
CA THR A 388 -10.30 -4.20 1.46
C THR A 388 -9.30 -4.55 2.58
N ALA A 389 -8.35 -5.44 2.31
CA ALA A 389 -7.27 -5.73 3.24
C ALA A 389 -6.33 -4.52 3.42
N SER A 390 -5.56 -4.53 4.52
CA SER A 390 -4.58 -3.50 4.83
C SER A 390 -3.44 -3.46 3.80
N ASN A 391 -3.00 -2.25 3.44
CA ASN A 391 -1.95 -2.08 2.44
C ASN A 391 -0.55 -2.11 3.09
N ASN A 392 0.25 -3.12 2.74
CA ASN A 392 1.64 -3.25 3.23
C ASN A 392 2.68 -2.50 2.37
N MET A 393 2.24 -1.55 1.53
CA MET A 393 3.10 -0.82 0.59
C MET A 393 4.31 -0.16 1.25
N LEU A 394 4.16 0.46 2.43
CA LEU A 394 5.29 1.11 3.11
C LEU A 394 6.34 0.09 3.56
N ILE A 395 5.93 -1.13 3.95
CA ILE A 395 6.84 -2.23 4.28
C ILE A 395 7.62 -2.66 3.03
N HIS A 396 6.93 -2.78 1.88
CA HIS A 396 7.58 -3.17 0.61
C HIS A 396 8.54 -2.09 0.10
N ILE A 397 8.19 -0.80 0.26
CA ILE A 397 9.07 0.32 -0.06
C ILE A 397 10.31 0.30 0.84
N HIS A 398 10.14 0.11 2.15
CA HIS A 398 11.27 -0.03 3.08
C HIS A 398 12.23 -1.15 2.63
N GLY A 399 11.70 -2.35 2.37
CA GLY A 399 12.49 -3.49 1.92
C GLY A 399 13.23 -3.21 0.61
N SER A 400 12.53 -2.63 -0.37
CA SER A 400 13.11 -2.29 -1.69
C SER A 400 14.26 -1.30 -1.59
N LEU A 401 14.10 -0.24 -0.78
CA LEU A 401 15.15 0.75 -0.54
C LEU A 401 16.38 0.12 0.13
N MET A 402 16.17 -0.75 1.12
CA MET A 402 17.27 -1.44 1.81
C MET A 402 18.02 -2.42 0.90
N ILE A 403 17.31 -3.14 0.02
CA ILE A 403 17.93 -4.02 -0.99
C ILE A 403 18.81 -3.20 -1.95
N VAL A 404 18.31 -2.10 -2.51
CA VAL A 404 19.09 -1.22 -3.40
C VAL A 404 20.32 -0.65 -2.68
N ALA A 405 20.15 -0.18 -1.44
CA ALA A 405 21.22 0.44 -0.66
C ALA A 405 22.35 -0.57 -0.34
N TRP A 406 22.01 -1.74 0.18
CA TRP A 406 23.00 -2.66 0.76
C TRP A 406 23.47 -3.76 -0.18
N MET A 407 22.61 -4.28 -1.06
CA MET A 407 23.01 -5.25 -2.09
C MET A 407 23.54 -4.59 -3.36
N GLY A 408 23.03 -3.40 -3.68
CA GLY A 408 23.42 -2.63 -4.84
C GLY A 408 24.61 -1.70 -4.58
N THR A 409 24.29 -0.50 -4.07
CA THR A 409 25.25 0.62 -4.04
C THR A 409 26.44 0.35 -3.13
N THR A 410 26.22 -0.19 -1.93
CA THR A 410 27.32 -0.48 -0.98
C THR A 410 28.26 -1.57 -1.50
N SER A 411 27.73 -2.65 -2.07
CA SER A 411 28.53 -3.76 -2.60
C SER A 411 29.46 -3.30 -3.73
N ILE A 412 28.95 -2.48 -4.65
CA ILE A 412 29.77 -1.88 -5.73
C ILE A 412 30.81 -0.91 -5.14
N ALA A 413 30.42 -0.09 -4.15
CA ALA A 413 31.32 0.88 -3.52
C ALA A 413 32.50 0.23 -2.78
N ILE A 414 32.28 -0.89 -2.07
CA ILE A 414 33.33 -1.65 -1.38
C ILE A 414 34.28 -2.28 -2.39
N LEU A 415 33.75 -2.88 -3.45
CA LEU A 415 34.54 -3.54 -4.50
C LEU A 415 35.47 -2.54 -5.21
N LEU A 416 34.95 -1.35 -5.56
CA LEU A 416 35.72 -0.25 -6.15
C LEU A 416 36.86 0.22 -5.23
N ALA A 417 36.57 0.46 -3.94
CA ALA A 417 37.57 0.93 -3.00
C ALA A 417 38.66 -0.10 -2.70
N ARG A 418 38.37 -1.40 -2.84
CA ARG A 418 39.33 -2.46 -2.54
C ARG A 418 40.24 -2.81 -3.71
N TYR A 419 39.69 -3.03 -4.91
CA TYR A 419 40.45 -3.62 -6.02
C TYR A 419 40.77 -2.66 -7.17
N TYR A 420 40.12 -1.49 -7.24
CA TYR A 420 40.17 -0.63 -8.45
C TYR A 420 41.00 0.65 -8.28
N LYS A 421 41.80 0.75 -7.22
CA LYS A 421 42.65 1.92 -6.97
C LYS A 421 43.63 2.20 -8.12
N GLN A 422 44.16 1.14 -8.73
CA GLN A 422 45.18 1.20 -9.78
C GLN A 422 44.63 1.05 -11.21
N THR A 423 43.31 1.11 -11.41
CA THR A 423 42.70 0.80 -12.72
C THR A 423 42.60 2.02 -13.64
N TRP A 424 42.47 3.23 -13.08
CA TRP A 424 42.33 4.48 -13.83
C TRP A 424 43.33 5.54 -13.38
N VAL A 425 44.61 5.17 -13.25
CA VAL A 425 45.65 6.07 -12.70
C VAL A 425 45.89 7.30 -13.58
N HIS A 426 45.67 7.19 -14.90
CA HIS A 426 45.87 8.28 -15.86
C HIS A 426 44.67 9.19 -16.06
N SER A 427 43.54 8.91 -15.40
CA SER A 427 42.32 9.70 -15.54
C SER A 427 41.81 10.09 -14.16
N LYS A 428 41.40 11.35 -14.01
CA LYS A 428 40.83 11.88 -12.76
C LYS A 428 39.46 12.46 -13.03
N MET A 429 38.54 12.24 -12.10
CA MET A 429 37.20 12.81 -12.13
C MET A 429 37.15 13.93 -11.08
N CYS A 430 36.93 15.17 -11.52
CA CYS A 430 36.92 16.35 -10.64
C CYS A 430 38.18 16.48 -9.77
N GLY A 431 39.35 16.18 -10.35
CA GLY A 431 40.65 16.24 -9.65
C GLY A 431 40.90 15.12 -8.63
N LYS A 432 39.96 14.17 -8.47
CA LYS A 432 40.07 13.00 -7.59
C LYS A 432 40.22 11.71 -8.40
N ASP A 433 40.79 10.69 -7.76
CA ASP A 433 40.87 9.36 -8.37
C ASP A 433 39.47 8.76 -8.55
N HIS A 434 39.26 8.03 -9.64
CA HIS A 434 37.97 7.43 -10.00
C HIS A 434 37.39 6.55 -8.90
N TRP A 435 38.21 5.65 -8.32
CA TRP A 435 37.77 4.74 -7.27
C TRP A 435 37.24 5.50 -6.05
N PHE A 436 37.88 6.62 -5.70
CA PHE A 436 37.54 7.41 -4.53
C PHE A 436 36.24 8.20 -4.76
N ALA A 437 36.11 8.81 -5.94
CA ALA A 437 34.91 9.56 -6.29
C ALA A 437 33.67 8.67 -6.34
N TRP A 438 33.74 7.51 -7.01
CA TRP A 438 32.62 6.57 -7.09
C TRP A 438 32.29 5.92 -5.74
N HIS A 439 33.32 5.56 -4.95
CA HIS A 439 33.11 5.04 -3.60
C HIS A 439 32.36 6.04 -2.71
N THR A 440 32.76 7.32 -2.72
CA THR A 440 32.07 8.36 -1.95
C THR A 440 30.66 8.59 -2.47
N PHE A 441 30.46 8.64 -3.79
CA PHE A 441 29.13 8.87 -4.39
C PHE A 441 28.14 7.75 -4.03
N LEU A 442 28.51 6.49 -4.26
CA LEU A 442 27.65 5.34 -4.00
C LEU A 442 27.31 5.18 -2.51
N ASN A 443 28.29 5.35 -1.61
CA ASN A 443 28.00 5.31 -0.17
C ASN A 443 27.17 6.51 0.31
N SER A 444 27.23 7.66 -0.37
CA SER A 444 26.33 8.78 -0.07
C SER A 444 24.88 8.42 -0.44
N ILE A 445 24.69 7.73 -1.57
CA ILE A 445 23.37 7.20 -1.96
C ILE A 445 22.89 6.17 -0.92
N THR A 446 23.73 5.22 -0.52
CA THR A 446 23.38 4.24 0.53
C THR A 446 22.88 4.94 1.80
N CYS A 447 23.57 5.97 2.26
CA CYS A 447 23.21 6.72 3.46
C CYS A 447 21.84 7.39 3.32
N ILE A 448 21.57 8.04 2.18
CA ILE A 448 20.28 8.69 1.89
C ILE A 448 19.15 7.65 1.79
N LEU A 449 19.35 6.56 1.06
CA LEU A 449 18.35 5.50 0.93
C LEU A 449 18.04 4.85 2.29
N THR A 450 19.07 4.61 3.11
CA THR A 450 18.90 4.05 4.47
C THR A 450 18.13 5.02 5.36
N LEU A 451 18.38 6.34 5.26
CA LEU A 451 17.63 7.37 5.98
C LEU A 451 16.14 7.39 5.60
N ILE A 452 15.84 7.35 4.30
CA ILE A 452 14.46 7.35 3.82
C ILE A 452 13.77 6.05 4.26
N ALA A 453 14.44 4.91 4.11
CA ALA A 453 13.90 3.61 4.46
C ALA A 453 13.60 3.49 5.96
N ILE A 454 14.44 4.03 6.85
CA ILE A 454 14.19 4.00 8.29
C ILE A 454 13.01 4.90 8.66
N VAL A 455 12.88 6.10 8.05
CA VAL A 455 11.73 6.98 8.28
C VAL A 455 10.42 6.30 7.84
N VAL A 456 10.42 5.68 6.66
CA VAL A 456 9.25 4.97 6.12
C VAL A 456 8.75 3.88 7.08
N ILE A 457 9.65 3.03 7.61
CA ILE A 457 9.23 1.93 8.49
C ILE A 457 8.76 2.41 9.86
N PHE A 458 9.34 3.50 10.40
CA PHE A 458 8.85 4.10 11.64
C PHE A 458 7.47 4.73 11.48
N VAL A 459 7.18 5.35 10.32
CA VAL A 459 5.84 5.86 10.01
C VAL A 459 4.80 4.74 9.94
N GLU A 460 5.15 3.62 9.29
CA GLU A 460 4.26 2.46 9.18
C GLU A 460 3.99 1.78 10.54
N LEU A 461 5.04 1.52 11.31
CA LEU A 461 4.91 0.81 12.57
C LEU A 461 4.37 1.69 13.70
N GLY A 462 4.73 2.99 13.75
CA GLY A 462 4.39 3.92 14.82
C GLY A 462 5.02 3.61 16.19
N THR A 463 5.58 2.41 16.35
CA THR A 463 6.24 1.91 17.56
C THR A 463 7.44 1.06 17.18
N TRP A 464 8.20 0.61 18.20
CA TRP A 464 9.31 -0.31 17.99
C TRP A 464 8.81 -1.69 17.52
N SER A 465 9.53 -2.30 16.58
CA SER A 465 9.16 -3.61 16.02
C SER A 465 9.28 -4.72 17.07
N THR A 466 8.32 -5.65 17.08
CA THR A 466 8.39 -6.88 17.88
C THR A 466 9.38 -7.90 17.31
N GLU A 467 9.81 -7.71 16.06
CA GLU A 467 10.74 -8.58 15.34
C GLU A 467 12.18 -8.27 15.74
N THR A 468 12.62 -8.86 16.86
CA THR A 468 13.84 -8.46 17.57
C THR A 468 15.10 -8.60 16.73
N PHE A 469 15.28 -9.72 16.01
CA PHE A 469 16.53 -9.99 15.27
C PHE A 469 16.71 -9.05 14.07
N HIS A 470 15.70 -8.96 13.20
CA HIS A 470 15.73 -8.07 12.04
C HIS A 470 15.88 -6.61 12.46
N ALA A 471 15.06 -6.13 13.41
CA ALA A 471 15.09 -4.74 13.84
C ALA A 471 16.41 -4.36 14.54
N SER A 472 16.96 -5.25 15.38
CA SER A 472 18.22 -4.97 16.08
C SER A 472 19.41 -4.91 15.12
N LEU A 473 19.51 -5.85 14.18
CA LEU A 473 20.57 -5.85 13.18
C LEU A 473 20.42 -4.69 12.18
N GLY A 474 19.19 -4.35 11.80
CA GLY A 474 18.89 -3.19 10.96
C GLY A 474 19.26 -1.87 11.65
N LEU A 475 18.99 -1.73 12.94
CA LEU A 475 19.40 -0.56 13.73
C LEU A 475 20.92 -0.47 13.85
N ALA A 476 21.59 -1.58 14.17
CA ALA A 476 23.05 -1.62 14.23
C ALA A 476 23.68 -1.21 12.89
N THR A 477 23.17 -1.77 11.79
CA THR A 477 23.56 -1.43 10.41
C THR A 477 23.38 0.07 10.13
N THR A 478 22.24 0.63 10.54
CA THR A 478 21.92 2.05 10.34
C THR A 478 22.87 2.95 11.12
N ILE A 479 23.13 2.65 12.40
CA ILE A 479 24.07 3.41 13.24
C ILE A 479 25.47 3.39 12.62
N LEU A 480 25.95 2.21 12.22
CA LEU A 480 27.26 2.07 11.58
C LEU A 480 27.32 2.83 10.26
N CYS A 481 26.24 2.82 9.46
CA CYS A 481 26.14 3.57 8.20
C CYS A 481 26.33 5.07 8.41
N PHE A 482 25.71 5.67 9.43
CA PHE A 482 25.82 7.10 9.70
C PHE A 482 27.14 7.49 10.37
N ILE A 483 27.73 6.61 11.20
CA ILE A 483 29.04 6.86 11.81
C ILE A 483 30.16 6.92 10.75
N GLN A 484 30.03 6.13 9.68
CA GLN A 484 31.07 6.01 8.65
C GLN A 484 31.46 7.33 7.96
N PRO A 485 30.52 8.16 7.48
CA PRO A 485 30.83 9.50 6.97
C PRO A 485 31.55 10.41 7.96
N PHE A 486 31.21 10.37 9.26
CA PHE A 486 31.91 11.17 10.28
C PHE A 486 33.36 10.73 10.45
N ILE A 487 33.59 9.42 10.51
CA ILE A 487 34.95 8.87 10.54
C ILE A 487 35.71 9.29 9.28
N ALA A 488 35.09 9.16 8.10
CA ALA A 488 35.70 9.56 6.83
C ALA A 488 36.02 11.06 6.74
N ALA A 489 35.24 11.93 7.38
CA ALA A 489 35.52 13.37 7.47
C ALA A 489 36.77 13.67 8.32
N MET A 490 37.07 12.83 9.31
CA MET A 490 38.26 12.92 10.16
C MET A 490 39.52 12.26 9.54
N ARG A 491 39.50 11.95 8.24
CA ARG A 491 40.60 11.29 7.53
C ARG A 491 41.90 12.12 7.62
N PRO A 492 42.97 11.62 8.27
CA PRO A 492 44.25 12.33 8.41
C PRO A 492 44.96 12.53 7.06
N GLU A 493 45.93 13.43 6.96
CA GLU A 493 46.76 13.58 5.74
C GLU A 493 47.61 12.32 5.43
N PRO A 494 48.06 12.13 4.17
CA PRO A 494 49.01 11.08 3.83
C PRO A 494 50.30 11.20 4.66
N GLY A 495 50.68 10.16 5.41
CA GLY A 495 51.90 10.14 6.23
C GLY A 495 51.71 10.48 7.72
N ALA A 496 50.50 10.90 8.15
CA ALA A 496 50.23 11.16 9.56
C ALA A 496 50.23 9.86 10.41
N PRO A 497 50.70 9.88 11.67
CA PRO A 497 50.90 8.68 12.50
C PRO A 497 49.60 7.90 12.77
N ARG A 498 48.46 8.59 12.91
CA ARG A 498 47.15 7.97 13.16
C ARG A 498 46.44 7.47 11.90
N ARG A 499 47.06 7.57 10.71
CA ARG A 499 46.44 7.18 9.44
C ARG A 499 46.21 5.67 9.34
N GLN A 500 47.09 4.86 9.91
CA GLN A 500 46.95 3.41 9.96
C GLN A 500 45.73 3.00 10.80
N LEU A 501 45.60 3.58 12.00
CA LEU A 501 44.44 3.39 12.87
C LEU A 501 43.14 3.77 12.14
N PHE A 502 43.09 4.95 11.52
CA PHE A 502 41.94 5.38 10.73
C PHE A 502 41.57 4.36 9.64
N ASN A 503 42.56 3.88 8.87
CA ASN A 503 42.30 2.93 7.78
C ASN A 503 41.70 1.62 8.32
N TRP A 504 42.22 1.09 9.43
CA TRP A 504 41.73 -0.13 10.04
C TRP A 504 40.33 0.04 10.63
N THR A 505 40.09 1.13 11.37
CA THR A 505 38.78 1.45 11.95
C THR A 505 37.72 1.65 10.87
N HIS A 506 38.01 2.47 9.85
CA HIS A 506 37.08 2.73 8.74
C HIS A 506 36.76 1.44 7.96
N TRP A 507 37.78 0.62 7.69
CA TRP A 507 37.61 -0.69 7.04
C TRP A 507 36.76 -1.64 7.89
N PHE A 508 37.07 -1.80 9.18
CA PHE A 508 36.39 -2.75 10.06
C PHE A 508 34.92 -2.41 10.22
N ILE A 509 34.60 -1.16 10.58
CA ILE A 509 33.23 -0.69 10.76
C ILE A 509 32.42 -0.85 9.46
N GLY A 510 33.06 -0.69 8.29
CA GLY A 510 32.37 -0.69 7.00
C GLY A 510 31.98 -2.10 6.58
N ASN A 511 32.88 -3.05 6.78
CA ASN A 511 32.60 -4.46 6.53
C ASN A 511 31.64 -5.03 7.59
N ALA A 512 31.75 -4.60 8.85
CA ALA A 512 30.79 -4.95 9.89
C ALA A 512 29.37 -4.49 9.52
N ALA A 513 29.20 -3.25 9.05
CA ALA A 513 27.92 -2.74 8.58
C ALA A 513 27.35 -3.57 7.42
N GLN A 514 28.18 -3.92 6.43
CA GLN A 514 27.76 -4.77 5.30
C GLN A 514 27.32 -6.16 5.75
N ILE A 515 28.04 -6.79 6.68
CA ILE A 515 27.69 -8.11 7.22
C ILE A 515 26.36 -8.04 7.97
N CYS A 516 26.21 -7.07 8.89
CA CYS A 516 24.95 -6.86 9.61
C CYS A 516 23.77 -6.63 8.65
N ALA A 517 23.97 -5.85 7.58
CA ALA A 517 22.95 -5.60 6.57
C ALA A 517 22.50 -6.88 5.85
N ILE A 518 23.46 -7.71 5.40
CA ILE A 518 23.16 -8.98 4.71
C ILE A 518 22.41 -9.92 5.66
N VAL A 519 22.85 -10.06 6.91
CA VAL A 519 22.15 -10.91 7.89
C VAL A 519 20.74 -10.37 8.18
N ALA A 520 20.56 -9.05 8.27
CA ALA A 520 19.24 -8.44 8.43
C ALA A 520 18.30 -8.74 7.25
N LEU A 521 18.82 -8.79 6.02
CA LEU A 521 18.04 -9.16 4.83
C LEU A 521 17.54 -10.62 4.89
N PHE A 522 18.35 -11.57 5.36
CA PHE A 522 17.89 -12.96 5.57
C PHE A 522 16.79 -13.05 6.61
N PHE A 523 16.91 -12.32 7.73
CA PHE A 523 15.83 -12.29 8.73
C PHE A 523 14.56 -11.60 8.19
N ALA A 524 14.67 -10.73 7.18
CA ALA A 524 13.51 -10.07 6.58
C ALA A 524 12.60 -11.06 5.81
N VAL A 525 13.16 -12.09 5.19
CA VAL A 525 12.40 -13.11 4.43
C VAL A 525 11.44 -13.88 5.32
N ARG A 526 11.82 -14.09 6.59
CA ARG A 526 11.02 -14.82 7.58
C ARG A 526 9.96 -13.96 8.27
N LEU A 527 9.84 -12.68 7.89
CA LEU A 527 8.84 -11.81 8.50
C LEU A 527 7.48 -12.06 7.84
N ASN A 528 6.52 -12.53 8.65
CA ASN A 528 5.16 -12.80 8.18
C ASN A 528 4.49 -11.55 7.59
N LYS A 529 4.85 -10.34 8.06
CA LYS A 529 4.36 -9.07 7.50
C LYS A 529 4.90 -8.75 6.10
N ALA A 530 6.05 -9.29 5.71
CA ALA A 530 6.62 -9.05 4.39
C ALA A 530 5.99 -9.94 3.32
N LYS A 531 5.27 -11.00 3.72
CA LYS A 531 4.59 -11.96 2.81
C LYS A 531 5.52 -12.48 1.71
N LEU A 532 6.81 -12.64 2.03
CA LEU A 532 7.82 -13.12 1.09
C LEU A 532 7.87 -14.64 1.13
N PRO A 533 7.98 -15.31 -0.04
CA PRO A 533 8.05 -16.75 -0.07
C PRO A 533 9.45 -17.24 0.34
N GLU A 534 9.52 -18.42 0.97
CA GLU A 534 10.76 -18.95 1.55
C GLU A 534 11.88 -19.18 0.51
N TRP A 535 11.53 -19.39 -0.76
CA TRP A 535 12.53 -19.57 -1.82
C TRP A 535 13.37 -18.31 -2.10
N VAL A 536 12.97 -17.14 -1.60
CA VAL A 536 13.76 -15.90 -1.68
C VAL A 536 15.10 -16.06 -0.96
N ASP A 537 15.18 -16.88 0.11
CA ASP A 537 16.45 -17.17 0.79
C ASP A 537 17.49 -17.75 -0.18
N TRP A 538 17.07 -18.59 -1.14
CA TRP A 538 18.00 -19.15 -2.13
C TRP A 538 18.56 -18.11 -3.09
N ILE A 539 17.77 -17.07 -3.41
CA ILE A 539 18.25 -15.95 -4.24
C ILE A 539 19.28 -15.13 -3.46
N LEU A 540 19.03 -14.87 -2.17
CA LEU A 540 19.98 -14.17 -1.30
C LEU A 540 21.28 -14.99 -1.14
N VAL A 541 21.19 -16.32 -0.97
CA VAL A 541 22.37 -17.21 -0.93
C VAL A 541 23.14 -17.14 -2.25
N ALA A 542 22.47 -17.22 -3.39
CA ALA A 542 23.12 -17.12 -4.70
C ALA A 542 23.87 -15.79 -4.88
N TYR A 543 23.26 -14.68 -4.45
CA TYR A 543 23.91 -13.38 -4.41
C TYR A 543 25.17 -13.38 -3.51
N VAL A 544 25.09 -13.92 -2.29
CA VAL A 544 26.23 -13.99 -1.36
C VAL A 544 27.37 -14.81 -1.97
N ILE A 545 27.07 -15.97 -2.55
CA ILE A 545 28.06 -16.81 -3.24
C ILE A 545 28.72 -16.02 -4.37
N PHE A 546 27.94 -15.40 -5.24
CA PHE A 546 28.47 -14.59 -6.35
C PHE A 546 29.35 -13.43 -5.87
N HIS A 547 28.91 -12.72 -4.82
CA HIS A 547 29.64 -11.61 -4.22
C HIS A 547 30.99 -12.09 -3.66
N VAL A 548 30.99 -13.15 -2.86
CA VAL A 548 32.20 -13.73 -2.27
C VAL A 548 33.14 -14.27 -3.35
N LEU A 549 32.64 -15.02 -4.33
CA LEU A 549 33.45 -15.53 -5.44
C LEU A 549 34.12 -14.39 -6.21
N THR A 550 33.40 -13.31 -6.51
CA THR A 550 33.99 -12.14 -7.17
C THR A 550 35.12 -11.53 -6.35
N HIS A 551 34.92 -11.37 -5.03
CA HIS A 551 35.96 -10.90 -4.12
C HIS A 551 37.18 -11.82 -4.09
N VAL A 552 36.97 -13.14 -4.06
CA VAL A 552 38.03 -14.14 -4.10
C VAL A 552 38.80 -14.09 -5.43
N THR A 553 38.10 -14.09 -6.57
CA THR A 553 38.70 -13.97 -7.90
C THR A 553 39.52 -12.69 -8.05
N LEU A 554 38.99 -11.54 -7.65
CA LEU A 554 39.73 -10.27 -7.71
C LEU A 554 40.93 -10.24 -6.75
N THR A 555 40.86 -10.96 -5.62
CA THR A 555 41.99 -11.11 -4.69
C THR A 555 43.11 -11.94 -5.33
N PHE A 556 42.79 -13.07 -5.96
CA PHE A 556 43.78 -13.87 -6.69
C PHE A 556 44.38 -13.14 -7.89
N LEU A 557 43.56 -12.41 -8.66
CA LEU A 557 44.04 -11.54 -9.74
C LEU A 557 44.89 -10.35 -9.24
N GLY A 558 44.77 -10.00 -7.95
CA GLY A 558 45.63 -9.03 -7.27
C GLY A 558 46.95 -9.61 -6.79
N TYR A 559 46.99 -10.91 -6.46
CA TYR A 559 48.17 -11.62 -5.95
C TYR A 559 49.04 -12.26 -7.03
N ALA A 560 48.53 -12.41 -8.27
CA ALA A 560 49.29 -12.97 -9.38
C ALA A 560 50.59 -12.17 -9.61
N PRO A 561 51.78 -12.78 -9.41
CA PRO A 561 53.03 -12.06 -9.27
C PRO A 561 53.26 -11.14 -10.48
N GLU A 562 53.42 -9.86 -10.21
CA GLU A 562 54.26 -9.01 -11.05
C GLU A 562 55.67 -9.55 -10.87
N ARG A 563 56.18 -10.27 -11.87
CA ARG A 563 57.55 -10.77 -11.82
C ARG A 563 58.59 -9.64 -11.83
N GLU A 564 58.18 -8.37 -11.90
CA GLU A 564 59.08 -7.21 -11.97
C GLU A 564 58.62 -5.98 -11.16
N SER A 565 57.69 -6.08 -10.20
CA SER A 565 57.37 -4.96 -9.30
C SER A 565 57.97 -5.07 -7.90
N ALA A 566 58.94 -5.96 -7.72
CA ALA A 566 59.80 -6.00 -6.54
C ALA A 566 60.70 -4.74 -6.40
N GLN A 567 60.61 -3.76 -7.31
CA GLN A 567 61.32 -2.47 -7.21
C GLN A 567 60.40 -1.24 -7.02
N ARG A 568 59.12 -1.42 -6.69
CA ARG A 568 58.28 -0.33 -6.15
C ARG A 568 57.59 -0.71 -4.83
N GLY A 569 58.30 -1.47 -4.00
CA GLY A 569 58.12 -1.48 -2.56
C GLY A 569 59.12 -0.50 -1.93
N ASP A 570 58.61 0.43 -1.11
CA ASP A 570 59.33 1.29 -0.17
C ASP A 570 60.59 2.02 -0.67
N SER A 571 60.37 3.23 -1.18
CA SER A 571 61.36 4.30 -1.01
C SER A 571 60.64 5.63 -0.75
N PHE A 572 60.48 5.97 0.54
CA PHE A 572 60.79 7.33 0.94
C PHE A 572 62.29 7.50 0.70
N PRO A 573 62.75 8.37 -0.22
CA PRO A 573 64.17 8.65 -0.31
C PRO A 573 64.54 9.45 0.95
N MET A 574 65.27 8.80 1.86
CA MET A 574 66.11 9.55 2.79
C MET A 574 67.08 10.37 1.95
N LYS A 575 67.03 11.67 2.19
CA LYS A 575 67.87 12.69 1.59
C LYS A 575 69.29 12.50 2.09
N ASP A 576 70.13 11.82 1.33
CA ASP A 576 71.57 11.97 1.43
C ASP A 576 72.07 13.02 0.44
N MET A 577 72.77 14.00 1.01
CA MET A 577 73.50 15.07 0.34
C MET A 577 74.71 14.48 -0.39
N ASN A 578 74.82 14.62 -1.72
CA ASN A 578 75.84 15.45 -2.39
C ASN A 578 75.69 15.42 -3.94
N PRO A 579 76.22 16.44 -4.66
CA PRO A 579 75.88 16.72 -6.05
C PRO A 579 76.95 16.26 -7.06
N ARG A 580 76.49 15.77 -8.22
CA ARG A 580 77.07 15.89 -9.57
C ARG A 580 76.67 14.66 -10.38
N GLY A 581 75.94 14.86 -11.48
CA GLY A 581 75.61 13.76 -12.38
C GLY A 581 74.55 14.17 -13.41
N GLN A 582 75.01 14.33 -14.63
CA GLN A 582 74.35 14.85 -15.82
C GLN A 582 73.28 13.90 -16.40
N MET A 583 72.37 14.45 -17.21
CA MET A 583 71.26 13.80 -17.92
C MET A 583 71.67 12.61 -18.82
N THR A 584 70.67 11.75 -19.09
CA THR A 584 70.41 10.81 -20.22
C THR A 584 70.07 9.43 -19.63
N SER A 585 69.07 8.68 -20.06
CA SER A 585 68.58 8.45 -21.42
C SER A 585 67.16 7.85 -21.38
N SER A 586 66.55 7.85 -22.56
CA SER A 586 65.31 7.21 -22.97
C SER A 586 65.04 5.81 -22.39
N ASP A 587 63.96 5.66 -21.64
CA ASP A 587 63.25 4.38 -21.53
C ASP A 587 61.74 4.63 -21.49
N THR A 588 61.18 4.85 -22.66
CA THR A 588 59.73 4.86 -22.89
C THR A 588 59.52 4.06 -24.16
N ARG A 589 59.27 2.74 -24.05
CA ARG A 589 58.45 1.98 -25.01
C ARG A 589 58.22 0.48 -24.75
N MET A 590 58.69 -0.15 -23.67
CA MET A 590 58.52 -1.61 -23.51
C MET A 590 57.75 -2.13 -22.27
N GLU A 591 57.08 -1.28 -21.48
CA GLU A 591 56.35 -1.73 -20.25
C GLU A 591 54.80 -1.74 -20.32
N ALA A 592 54.20 -1.56 -21.51
CA ALA A 592 52.77 -1.27 -21.65
C ALA A 592 51.76 -2.45 -21.77
N PRO A 593 52.07 -3.65 -22.31
CA PRO A 593 51.01 -4.56 -22.76
C PRO A 593 50.37 -5.43 -21.67
N VAL A 594 51.11 -5.85 -20.64
CA VAL A 594 50.59 -6.76 -19.58
C VAL A 594 49.77 -6.00 -18.54
N SER A 595 50.17 -4.77 -18.21
CA SER A 595 49.47 -3.88 -17.28
C SER A 595 48.15 -3.37 -17.87
N SER A 596 48.11 -3.05 -19.18
CA SER A 596 46.89 -2.66 -19.88
C SER A 596 45.88 -3.80 -20.01
N LEU A 597 46.35 -5.04 -20.25
CA LEU A 597 45.49 -6.23 -20.34
C LEU A 597 44.81 -6.55 -19.00
N ARG A 598 45.56 -6.54 -17.88
CA ARG A 598 45.00 -6.75 -16.54
C ARG A 598 44.03 -5.63 -16.13
N ALA A 599 44.32 -4.38 -16.49
CA ALA A 599 43.40 -3.27 -16.27
C ALA A 599 42.10 -3.42 -17.08
N GLY A 600 42.19 -3.91 -18.32
CA GLY A 600 41.03 -4.28 -19.16
C GLY A 600 40.19 -5.40 -18.54
N LEU A 601 40.84 -6.47 -18.07
CA LEU A 601 40.17 -7.60 -17.39
C LEU A 601 39.43 -7.15 -16.12
N ARG A 602 40.03 -6.29 -15.28
CA ARG A 602 39.36 -5.72 -14.11
C ARG A 602 38.11 -4.94 -14.51
N LYS A 603 38.19 -4.09 -15.54
CA LYS A 603 37.03 -3.34 -16.03
C LYS A 603 35.91 -4.25 -16.54
N LEU A 604 36.27 -5.33 -17.24
CA LEU A 604 35.31 -6.35 -17.68
C LEU A 604 34.62 -7.03 -16.49
N ILE A 605 35.38 -7.46 -15.49
CA ILE A 605 34.84 -8.08 -14.27
C ILE A 605 33.90 -7.11 -13.54
N LEU A 606 34.28 -5.83 -13.42
CA LEU A 606 33.40 -4.81 -12.83
C LEU A 606 32.09 -4.66 -13.62
N GLY A 607 32.16 -4.62 -14.95
CA GLY A 607 30.98 -4.53 -15.81
C GLY A 607 30.04 -5.72 -15.61
N ILE A 608 30.57 -6.93 -15.65
CA ILE A 608 29.81 -8.17 -15.40
C ILE A 608 29.20 -8.13 -13.99
N TYR A 609 29.99 -7.76 -12.99
CA TYR A 609 29.53 -7.66 -11.61
C TYR A 609 28.36 -6.70 -11.46
N VAL A 610 28.44 -5.49 -12.01
CA VAL A 610 27.35 -4.49 -11.95
C VAL A 610 26.09 -5.01 -12.64
N VAL A 611 26.22 -5.64 -13.82
CA VAL A 611 25.07 -6.21 -14.54
C VAL A 611 24.39 -7.30 -13.72
N VAL A 612 25.15 -8.24 -13.17
CA VAL A 612 24.61 -9.33 -12.36
C VAL A 612 23.94 -8.79 -11.09
N ILE A 613 24.52 -7.79 -10.43
CA ILE A 613 23.89 -7.11 -9.28
C ILE A 613 22.55 -6.49 -9.69
N ILE A 614 22.49 -5.78 -10.82
CA ILE A 614 21.23 -5.18 -11.30
C ILE A 614 20.17 -6.26 -11.54
N VAL A 615 20.54 -7.42 -12.09
CA VAL A 615 19.61 -8.55 -12.28
C VAL A 615 19.08 -9.06 -10.93
N PHE A 616 19.95 -9.29 -9.94
CA PHE A 616 19.51 -9.69 -8.60
C PHE A 616 18.58 -8.65 -7.96
N LEU A 617 18.91 -7.36 -8.07
CA LEU A 617 18.08 -6.28 -7.57
C LEU A 617 16.71 -6.26 -8.25
N ALA A 618 16.67 -6.36 -9.58
CA ALA A 618 15.42 -6.35 -10.34
C ALA A 618 14.52 -7.52 -9.94
N ILE A 619 15.08 -8.73 -9.80
CA ILE A 619 14.34 -9.91 -9.35
C ILE A 619 13.80 -9.70 -7.94
N LEU A 620 14.66 -9.36 -6.97
CA LEU A 620 14.24 -9.22 -5.57
C LEU A 620 13.24 -8.09 -5.36
N ILE A 621 13.43 -6.93 -6.01
CA ILE A 621 12.47 -5.81 -5.92
C ILE A 621 11.13 -6.21 -6.53
N THR A 622 11.13 -6.92 -7.65
CA THR A 622 9.88 -7.42 -8.25
C THR A 622 9.14 -8.36 -7.30
N VAL A 623 9.86 -9.27 -6.63
CA VAL A 623 9.28 -10.17 -5.63
C VAL A 623 8.71 -9.41 -4.44
N VAL A 624 9.45 -8.44 -3.91
CA VAL A 624 9.00 -7.63 -2.76
C VAL A 624 7.79 -6.77 -3.10
N VAL A 625 7.78 -6.12 -4.27
CA VAL A 625 6.68 -5.23 -4.66
C VAL A 625 5.40 -6.02 -4.94
N LEU A 626 5.51 -7.23 -5.50
CA LEU A 626 4.36 -8.07 -5.84
C LEU A 626 3.94 -9.04 -4.72
N ALA A 627 4.58 -9.00 -3.55
CA ALA A 627 4.28 -9.89 -2.43
C ALA A 627 2.82 -9.72 -1.92
N PRO A 628 2.07 -10.81 -1.66
CA PRO A 628 2.40 -12.21 -1.94
C PRO A 628 2.37 -12.49 -3.45
N ILE A 629 3.51 -12.92 -4.00
CA ILE A 629 3.72 -12.97 -5.46
C ILE A 629 2.87 -14.06 -6.12
N GLU A 630 2.61 -15.17 -5.42
CA GLU A 630 1.80 -16.28 -5.92
C GLU A 630 0.36 -15.83 -6.20
N GLU A 631 -0.23 -15.04 -5.30
CA GLU A 631 -1.58 -14.50 -5.44
C GLU A 631 -1.64 -13.46 -6.56
N THR A 632 -0.71 -12.51 -6.55
CA THR A 632 -0.62 -11.45 -7.57
C THR A 632 -0.43 -12.04 -8.96
N TRP A 633 0.46 -13.04 -9.09
CA TRP A 633 0.69 -13.75 -10.36
C TRP A 633 -0.54 -14.52 -10.83
N SER A 634 -1.25 -15.20 -9.91
CA SER A 634 -2.49 -15.91 -10.25
C SER A 634 -3.57 -14.95 -10.77
N SER A 635 -3.71 -13.78 -10.15
CA SER A 635 -4.64 -12.73 -10.57
C SER A 635 -4.27 -12.17 -11.95
N ILE A 636 -2.99 -11.87 -12.18
CA ILE A 636 -2.49 -11.41 -13.49
C ILE A 636 -2.75 -12.47 -14.56
N LYS A 637 -2.44 -13.74 -14.29
CA LYS A 637 -2.64 -14.84 -15.24
C LYS A 637 -4.12 -15.03 -15.59
N ASN A 638 -5.00 -14.96 -14.60
CA ASN A 638 -6.44 -15.06 -14.82
C ASN A 638 -6.97 -13.88 -15.63
N THR A 639 -6.45 -12.68 -15.37
CA THR A 639 -6.80 -11.46 -16.14
C THR A 639 -6.30 -11.57 -17.58
N ILE A 640 -5.09 -12.06 -17.82
CA ILE A 640 -4.57 -12.24 -19.19
C ILE A 640 -5.33 -13.34 -19.92
N SER A 641 -5.73 -14.41 -19.23
CA SER A 641 -6.48 -15.52 -19.83
C SER A 641 -7.95 -15.17 -20.12
N SER A 642 -8.47 -14.08 -19.58
CA SER A 642 -9.83 -13.59 -19.84
C SER A 642 -9.91 -12.53 -20.95
N TYR A 643 -8.76 -12.08 -21.45
CA TYR A 643 -8.62 -11.33 -22.71
C TYR A 643 -8.24 -12.29 -23.85
#